data_AF-A0AAV0NKD7-F1
#
_entry.id   AF-A0AAV0NKD7-F1
#
_cell.length_a   1.000
_cell.length_b   1.000
_cell.length_c   1.000
_cell.angle_alpha   90.00
_cell.angle_beta   90.00
_cell.angle_gamma   90.00
#
_symmetry.space_group_name_H-M   'P 1'
#
loop_
_entity.id
_entity.type
_entity.pdbx_description
1 polymer ?
#
loop_
_entity_poly.entity_id
_entity_poly.type
_entity_poly.pdbx_seq_one_letter_code
_entity_poly.pdbx_strand_id
1 'polypeptide(L)'
;MREIKPLSEPRCSTATFFKNPKAIIALALLLFDAVLTAVIITYVPYTKIDWDAYMSQVTGFLEGEKDYSKLEGDTGPLVYPAGFLYVYSAIQYVTGGQVFAAQILFGALYIVNLAIILFIYVKADVLPWWALVLLSLSKRIHSIFVLRLFNDCFAMTLLHAAMALLLYQQWHLGLILFSGAVSVKMNVLLYAPPLLLLMLKSIDFRRVISALAGAAFLQILLGLPFLLSHPAAYMSRAFNLGRVFIHFWFEGGLLRLLRSRVLSFSGTKSSPMKIKEEHIVTTMFVGNFIGIVCARSLHYQFYSWYFFSIPHLLWTTRFPTLVRLVLFIGVELCWNIYPSTVVSSALLLFLHLVILWGLWSAPPEDSIPGTPKTNTLTNFNPPQVSCVACKMKRCKSSADRITNLPADVINRILVFLPIKDAGKTSVLSRKWRRRWRSIPQLVFDKEFANILDEPTSEWKVMNKQVMLNILQCLLLHDGHIAKFEISILGLAPCQESGLIILHLFNKGVQDFTLEFDEPEAAEERYQMHSSLFSALHLKSLQLKSVKFAPPTWFVGFSKLTHLELAEVILPDDFFENFLPKCPMLELLKLAFCKGLAGKLEIVAPFLKSFSYMGFLDIYFKSTPLLSDLSLHYGRIPDMASASSLASLSRLQRFHVNCQSLQKLAGIGTNAPTRFQTPLHQLNFLCIDDVVFDGSKRERAFVCLIMSSPNLRSLTVGVGVRCVSQLDFFDWQSLLGCEPINNKVSSLWRLLEAEDCPGPSDCLQHLREFRIEYVHGTHAELDLMRFVLATAPLLRSVYVRPRCGLRTEKNTKFMKEVLRCKHVSKEAEITYDWDYTMD
;
A
#
# COMPACT_ATOMS: atom_id res chain seq x y z
N MET A 1 4.97 -4.58 65.58
CA MET A 1 6.34 -4.01 65.62
C MET A 1 7.27 -4.94 64.85
N ARG A 2 7.61 -4.57 63.61
CA ARG A 2 8.81 -5.01 62.86
C ARG A 2 8.88 -4.09 61.64
N GLU A 3 9.66 -3.04 61.79
CA GLU A 3 10.01 -2.10 60.72
C GLU A 3 10.71 -2.85 59.59
N ILE A 4 10.21 -2.69 58.38
CA ILE A 4 10.92 -3.08 57.16
C ILE A 4 11.75 -1.86 56.77
N LYS A 5 13.07 -1.95 57.00
CA LYS A 5 14.06 -0.97 56.53
C LYS A 5 13.97 -0.82 55.01
N PRO A 6 14.01 0.40 54.45
CA PRO A 6 14.16 0.59 53.02
C PRO A 6 15.56 0.16 52.58
N LEU A 7 15.64 -0.64 51.51
CA LEU A 7 16.90 -0.95 50.82
C LEU A 7 17.55 0.38 50.37
N SER A 8 18.71 0.68 50.95
CA SER A 8 19.61 1.74 50.51
C SER A 8 20.13 1.46 49.10
N GLU A 9 19.96 2.41 48.19
CA GLU A 9 20.68 2.45 46.91
C GLU A 9 22.20 2.38 47.14
N PRO A 10 22.97 1.62 46.34
CA PRO A 10 24.41 1.64 46.47
C PRO A 10 24.93 2.99 45.98
N ARG A 11 25.50 3.78 46.89
CA ARG A 11 26.34 4.92 46.53
C ARG A 11 27.49 4.41 45.65
N CYS A 12 27.64 5.00 44.47
CA CYS A 12 28.73 4.72 43.54
C CYS A 12 30.07 5.06 44.20
N SER A 13 30.74 4.06 44.78
CA SER A 13 32.13 4.18 45.21
C SER A 13 33.02 4.19 43.96
N THR A 14 33.92 5.16 43.85
CA THR A 14 34.94 5.29 42.79
C THR A 14 35.74 4.00 42.50
N ALA A 15 35.76 3.04 43.44
CA ALA A 15 36.42 1.75 43.32
C ALA A 15 35.82 0.77 42.27
N THR A 16 34.56 0.93 41.83
CA THR A 16 33.94 0.04 40.82
C THR A 16 34.19 0.46 39.37
N PHE A 17 34.61 1.71 39.12
CA PHE A 17 34.85 2.24 37.77
C PHE A 17 36.06 1.58 37.09
N PHE A 18 37.12 1.30 37.86
CA PHE A 18 38.35 0.67 37.36
C PHE A 18 38.23 -0.84 37.10
N LYS A 19 37.06 -1.45 37.29
CA LYS A 19 36.82 -2.86 36.91
C LYS A 19 36.20 -3.01 35.52
N ASN A 20 35.75 -1.93 34.87
CA ASN A 20 35.16 -2.00 33.53
C ASN A 20 36.24 -1.77 32.46
N PRO A 21 36.58 -2.78 31.62
CA PRO A 21 37.61 -2.64 30.60
C PRO A 21 37.29 -1.54 29.57
N LYS A 22 36.00 -1.25 29.31
CA LYS A 22 35.58 -0.16 28.42
C LYS A 22 35.91 1.22 29.00
N ALA A 23 35.78 1.40 30.32
CA ALA A 23 36.08 2.66 30.99
C ALA A 23 37.59 2.95 31.03
N ILE A 24 38.42 1.92 31.24
CA ILE A 24 39.88 2.05 31.20
C ILE A 24 40.33 2.46 29.80
N ILE A 25 39.82 1.78 28.76
CA ILE A 25 40.19 2.09 27.38
C ILE A 25 39.66 3.46 26.95
N ALA A 26 38.46 3.85 27.37
CA ALA A 26 37.97 5.20 27.14
C ALA A 26 38.91 6.27 27.73
N LEU A 27 39.39 6.09 28.97
CA LEU A 27 40.33 7.02 29.59
C LEU A 27 41.69 7.04 28.87
N ALA A 28 42.20 5.87 28.48
CA ALA A 28 43.45 5.76 27.72
C ALA A 28 43.34 6.45 26.35
N LEU A 29 42.22 6.27 25.64
CA LEU A 29 41.94 6.93 24.37
C LEU A 29 41.87 8.44 24.50
N LEU A 30 41.25 8.97 25.57
CA LEU A 30 41.22 10.41 25.80
C LEU A 30 42.61 11.02 25.99
N LEU A 31 43.48 10.34 26.74
CA LEU A 31 44.86 10.78 26.92
C LEU A 31 45.66 10.71 25.61
N PHE A 32 45.50 9.61 24.87
CA PHE A 32 46.16 9.42 23.58
C PHE A 32 45.73 10.49 22.57
N ASP A 33 44.42 10.71 22.39
CA ASP A 33 43.91 11.70 21.43
C ASP A 33 44.20 13.14 21.85
N ALA A 34 44.32 13.43 23.15
CA ALA A 34 44.76 14.74 23.62
C ALA A 34 46.20 15.04 23.17
N VAL A 35 47.10 14.05 23.27
CA VAL A 35 48.47 14.16 22.77
C VAL A 35 48.47 14.25 21.24
N LEU A 36 47.72 13.38 20.55
CA LEU A 36 47.61 13.42 19.08
C LEU A 36 47.10 14.78 18.59
N THR A 37 46.08 15.32 19.23
CA THR A 37 45.51 16.63 18.91
C THR A 37 46.53 17.74 19.10
N ALA A 38 47.28 17.74 20.21
CA ALA A 38 48.36 18.70 20.44
C ALA A 38 49.48 18.61 19.39
N VAL A 39 49.87 17.38 19.00
CA VAL A 39 50.82 17.14 17.91
C VAL A 39 50.28 17.68 16.58
N ILE A 40 49.02 17.45 16.26
CA ILE A 40 48.39 17.97 15.03
C ILE A 40 48.41 19.50 15.01
N ILE A 41 48.05 20.16 16.12
CA ILE A 41 48.08 21.64 16.22
C ILE A 41 49.50 22.18 15.97
N THR A 42 50.51 21.49 16.49
CA THR A 42 51.89 21.96 16.46
C THR A 42 52.55 21.74 15.10
N TYR A 43 52.26 20.61 14.43
CA TYR A 43 53.00 20.17 13.25
C TYR A 43 52.22 20.22 11.94
N VAL A 44 50.89 20.31 11.97
CA VAL A 44 50.06 20.35 10.75
C VAL A 44 49.60 21.79 10.48
N PRO A 45 49.90 22.35 9.30
CA PRO A 45 49.48 23.70 8.95
C PRO A 45 47.96 23.90 9.03
N TYR A 46 47.55 25.04 9.57
CA TYR A 46 46.16 25.48 9.56
C TYR A 46 45.62 25.56 8.13
N THR A 47 44.39 25.07 7.91
CA THR A 47 43.73 25.14 6.60
C THR A 47 42.67 26.22 6.63
N LYS A 48 42.98 27.37 6.03
CA LYS A 48 42.07 28.51 5.95
C LYS A 48 40.88 28.19 5.05
N ILE A 49 39.68 28.18 5.62
CA ILE A 49 38.41 28.03 4.88
C ILE A 49 37.41 29.06 5.40
N ASP A 50 36.68 28.75 6.47
CA ASP A 50 35.53 29.57 6.90
C ASP A 50 35.86 30.54 8.05
N TRP A 51 37.03 30.44 8.70
CA TRP A 51 37.36 31.24 9.90
C TRP A 51 37.25 32.74 9.66
N ASP A 52 37.85 33.25 8.58
CA ASP A 52 37.81 34.68 8.25
C ASP A 52 36.40 35.16 7.93
N ALA A 53 35.63 34.36 7.19
CA ALA A 53 34.24 34.67 6.91
C ALA A 53 33.40 34.70 8.20
N TYR A 54 33.63 33.76 9.13
CA TYR A 54 32.98 33.76 10.44
C TYR A 54 33.38 35.00 11.25
N MET A 55 34.67 35.36 11.30
CA MET A 55 35.13 36.55 12.01
C MET A 55 34.57 37.84 11.38
N SER A 56 34.44 37.93 10.05
CA SER A 56 33.81 39.08 9.38
C SER A 56 32.34 39.23 9.79
N GLN A 57 31.58 38.14 9.77
CA GLN A 57 30.17 38.13 10.19
C GLN A 57 30.00 38.50 11.66
N VAL A 58 30.92 38.06 12.53
CA VAL A 58 30.91 38.36 13.96
C VAL A 58 31.29 39.82 14.22
N THR A 59 32.28 40.35 13.51
CA THR A 59 32.66 41.77 13.60
C THR A 59 31.49 42.68 13.23
N GLY A 60 30.80 42.41 12.12
CA GLY A 60 29.61 43.18 11.74
C GLY A 60 28.51 43.13 12.82
N PHE A 61 28.31 41.97 13.45
CA PHE A 61 27.39 41.84 14.59
C PHE A 61 27.83 42.65 15.81
N LEU A 62 29.12 42.62 16.17
CA LEU A 62 29.69 43.38 17.30
C LEU A 62 29.65 44.89 17.06
N GLU A 63 29.73 45.33 15.80
CA GLU A 63 29.56 46.74 15.38
C GLU A 63 28.09 47.21 15.45
N GLY A 64 27.16 46.29 15.73
CA GLY A 64 25.76 46.60 15.99
C GLY A 64 24.81 46.30 14.82
N GLU A 65 25.28 45.64 13.76
CA GLU A 65 24.43 45.20 12.66
C GLU A 65 23.48 44.08 13.13
N LYS A 66 22.19 44.26 12.86
CA LYS A 66 21.10 43.35 13.27
C LYS A 66 20.29 42.84 12.09
N ASP A 67 20.60 43.27 10.87
CA ASP A 67 20.02 42.74 9.65
C ASP A 67 20.86 41.56 9.14
N TYR A 68 20.31 40.35 9.24
CA TYR A 68 20.95 39.12 8.75
C TYR A 68 21.27 39.15 7.24
N SER A 69 20.59 40.02 6.47
CA SER A 69 20.90 40.17 5.04
C SER A 69 22.20 40.93 4.77
N LYS A 70 22.69 41.70 5.74
CA LYS A 70 23.92 42.50 5.66
C LYS A 70 25.11 41.87 6.38
N LEU A 71 24.85 40.87 7.23
CA LEU A 71 25.90 40.06 7.85
C LEU A 71 26.44 39.07 6.82
N GLU A 72 27.51 39.43 6.13
CA GLU A 72 28.19 38.59 5.14
C GLU A 72 29.70 38.50 5.38
N GLY A 73 30.30 37.43 4.88
CA GLY A 73 31.74 37.27 4.80
C GLY A 73 32.13 36.78 3.41
N ASP A 74 33.40 36.48 3.19
CA ASP A 74 33.93 36.06 1.88
C ASP A 74 33.25 34.80 1.31
N THR A 75 32.60 34.00 2.17
CA THR A 75 31.86 32.79 1.79
C THR A 75 30.37 33.04 1.54
N GLY A 76 29.92 34.30 1.60
CA GLY A 76 28.54 34.74 1.42
C GLY A 76 27.82 35.12 2.71
N PRO A 77 26.49 35.29 2.63
CA PRO A 77 25.67 35.80 3.74
C PRO A 77 25.55 34.78 4.88
N LEU A 78 25.32 35.29 6.10
CA LEU A 78 25.09 34.49 7.29
C LEU A 78 23.83 33.64 7.12
N VAL A 79 23.97 32.33 7.35
CA VAL A 79 22.89 31.34 7.24
C VAL A 79 22.74 30.48 8.51
N TYR A 80 23.38 30.89 9.61
CA TYR A 80 23.33 30.19 10.89
C TYR A 80 22.47 30.96 11.90
N PRO A 81 21.75 30.29 12.83
CA PRO A 81 20.96 31.00 13.81
C PRO A 81 21.81 31.78 14.83
N ALA A 82 21.15 32.63 15.62
CA ALA A 82 21.80 33.61 16.48
C ALA A 82 22.82 33.04 17.48
N GLY A 83 22.67 31.79 17.90
CA GLY A 83 23.63 31.10 18.77
C GLY A 83 25.04 31.05 18.19
N PHE A 84 25.17 30.94 16.85
CA PHE A 84 26.47 31.01 16.17
C PHE A 84 27.20 32.33 16.46
N LEU A 85 26.52 33.46 16.31
CA LEU A 85 27.10 34.79 16.53
C LEU A 85 27.59 34.95 17.98
N TYR A 86 26.80 34.50 18.97
CA TYR A 86 27.21 34.56 20.37
C TYR A 86 28.42 33.67 20.67
N VAL A 87 28.43 32.44 20.17
CA VAL A 87 29.54 31.51 20.37
C VAL A 87 30.82 32.08 19.76
N TYR A 88 30.78 32.55 18.52
CA TYR A 88 31.98 33.07 17.86
C TYR A 88 32.40 34.45 18.37
N SER A 89 31.47 35.28 18.87
CA SER A 89 31.82 36.49 19.61
C SER A 89 32.61 36.16 20.88
N ALA A 90 32.19 35.13 21.63
CA ALA A 90 32.90 34.68 22.82
C ALA A 90 34.28 34.10 22.47
N ILE A 91 34.39 33.35 21.36
CA ILE A 91 35.68 32.85 20.86
C ILE A 91 36.61 34.01 20.50
N GLN A 92 36.12 35.01 19.75
CA GLN A 92 36.91 36.18 19.36
C GLN A 92 37.40 36.93 20.61
N TYR A 93 36.54 37.08 21.63
CA TYR A 93 36.90 37.71 22.90
C TYR A 93 37.99 36.93 23.65
N VAL A 94 37.86 35.60 23.78
CA VAL A 94 38.82 34.76 24.53
C VAL A 94 40.15 34.59 23.81
N THR A 95 40.12 34.49 22.48
CA THR A 95 41.31 34.22 21.66
C THR A 95 42.00 35.48 21.14
N GLY A 96 41.36 36.65 21.29
CA GLY A 96 41.79 37.89 20.63
C GLY A 96 41.75 37.79 19.10
N GLY A 97 40.96 36.86 18.54
CA GLY A 97 40.92 36.55 17.10
C GLY A 97 42.12 35.76 16.58
N GLN A 98 43.04 35.33 17.44
CA GLN A 98 44.23 34.58 17.02
C GLN A 98 43.88 33.13 16.68
N VAL A 99 44.25 32.71 15.46
CA VAL A 99 43.98 31.36 14.95
C VAL A 99 44.59 30.28 15.85
N PHE A 100 45.85 30.43 16.28
CA PHE A 100 46.50 29.42 17.12
C PHE A 100 45.79 29.21 18.47
N ALA A 101 45.38 30.30 19.14
CA ALA A 101 44.60 30.21 20.37
C ALA A 101 43.23 29.56 20.11
N ALA A 102 42.59 29.85 18.98
CA ALA A 102 41.37 29.16 18.56
C ALA A 102 41.59 27.67 18.29
N GLN A 103 42.72 27.26 17.67
CA GLN A 103 43.04 25.85 17.46
C GLN A 103 43.20 25.09 18.78
N ILE A 104 43.81 25.71 19.81
CA ILE A 104 43.88 25.13 21.16
C ILE A 104 42.48 24.96 21.75
N LEU A 105 41.63 26.00 21.65
CA LEU A 105 40.26 25.95 22.14
C LEU A 105 39.44 24.84 21.45
N PHE A 106 39.54 24.73 20.12
CA PHE A 106 38.87 23.68 19.36
C PHE A 106 39.46 22.29 19.61
N GLY A 107 40.76 22.20 19.91
CA GLY A 107 41.39 20.97 20.39
C GLY A 107 40.80 20.52 21.71
N ALA A 108 40.67 21.43 22.69
CA ALA A 108 39.99 21.13 23.95
C ALA A 108 38.52 20.74 23.73
N LEU A 109 37.80 21.43 22.83
CA LEU A 109 36.43 21.10 22.44
C LEU A 109 36.32 19.69 21.85
N TYR A 110 37.27 19.28 21.00
CA TYR A 110 37.33 17.94 20.43
C TYR A 110 37.46 16.87 21.53
N ILE A 111 38.37 17.07 22.49
CA ILE A 111 38.57 16.13 23.61
C ILE A 111 37.34 16.06 24.52
N VAL A 112 36.68 17.20 24.79
CA VAL A 112 35.41 17.23 25.52
C VAL A 112 34.33 16.44 24.79
N ASN A 113 34.20 16.65 23.47
CA ASN A 113 33.23 15.92 22.65
C ASN A 113 33.51 14.41 22.65
N LEU A 114 34.78 14.02 22.48
CA LEU A 114 35.20 12.62 22.54
C LEU A 114 34.90 12.00 23.91
N ALA A 115 35.10 12.73 25.00
CA ALA A 115 34.79 12.25 26.35
C ALA A 115 33.28 11.99 26.53
N ILE A 116 32.43 12.88 26.02
CA ILE A 116 30.98 12.71 26.05
C ILE A 116 30.56 11.51 25.21
N ILE A 117 31.11 11.34 24.00
CA ILE A 117 30.83 10.20 23.13
C ILE A 117 31.27 8.89 23.79
N LEU A 118 32.50 8.80 24.31
CA LEU A 118 32.97 7.60 25.00
C LEU A 118 32.09 7.28 26.22
N PHE A 119 31.64 8.29 26.96
CA PHE A 119 30.67 8.11 28.03
C PHE A 119 29.35 7.51 27.53
N ILE A 120 28.80 8.02 26.41
CA ILE A 120 27.58 7.47 25.78
C ILE A 120 27.78 5.99 25.40
N TYR A 121 28.91 5.65 24.79
CA TYR A 121 29.21 4.27 24.37
C TYR A 121 29.42 3.31 25.55
N VAL A 122 30.09 3.76 26.62
CA VAL A 122 30.24 2.97 27.86
C VAL A 122 28.87 2.72 28.51
N LYS A 123 27.93 3.68 28.42
CA LYS A 123 26.58 3.55 28.96
C LYS A 123 25.64 2.71 28.09
N ALA A 124 25.72 2.83 26.77
CA ALA A 124 24.91 2.06 25.84
C ALA A 124 25.33 0.59 25.74
N ASP A 125 26.60 0.29 26.05
CA ASP A 125 27.18 -1.04 26.16
C ASP A 125 27.18 -1.90 24.87
N VAL A 126 26.89 -1.32 23.71
CA VAL A 126 26.79 -2.03 22.41
C VAL A 126 28.15 -2.48 21.85
N LEU A 127 29.20 -1.66 21.96
CA LEU A 127 30.51 -1.96 21.36
C LEU A 127 31.40 -2.79 22.29
N PRO A 128 32.19 -3.75 21.77
CA PRO A 128 33.26 -4.36 22.53
C PRO A 128 34.34 -3.32 22.86
N TRP A 129 35.06 -3.51 23.96
CA TRP A 129 36.03 -2.55 24.49
C TRP A 129 37.09 -2.09 23.47
N TRP A 130 37.55 -2.99 22.59
CA TRP A 130 38.58 -2.67 21.60
C TRP A 130 38.05 -1.82 20.44
N ALA A 131 36.76 -1.92 20.13
CA ALA A 131 36.16 -1.19 19.01
C ALA A 131 35.94 0.30 19.34
N LEU A 132 36.08 0.70 20.61
CA LEU A 132 36.07 2.11 21.02
C LEU A 132 37.20 2.91 20.34
N VAL A 133 38.31 2.26 19.99
CA VAL A 133 39.43 2.88 19.28
C VAL A 133 38.99 3.52 17.96
N LEU A 134 37.97 2.96 17.29
CA LEU A 134 37.45 3.48 16.02
C LEU A 134 36.98 4.94 16.12
N LEU A 135 36.57 5.40 17.30
CA LEU A 135 36.10 6.77 17.54
C LEU A 135 37.23 7.83 17.45
N SER A 136 38.49 7.39 17.49
CA SER A 136 39.70 8.22 17.42
C SER A 136 40.41 8.14 16.06
N LEU A 137 40.04 7.21 15.17
CA LEU A 137 40.83 6.90 13.96
C LEU A 137 40.54 7.79 12.74
N SER A 138 39.75 8.86 12.87
CA SER A 138 39.39 9.69 11.72
C SER A 138 40.32 10.88 11.51
N LYS A 139 41.01 10.90 10.37
CA LYS A 139 41.80 12.06 9.92
C LYS A 139 40.89 13.25 9.65
N ARG A 140 39.75 13.01 9.01
CA ARG A 140 38.84 14.08 8.58
C ARG A 140 38.23 14.81 9.78
N ILE A 141 37.88 14.11 10.85
CA ILE A 141 37.29 14.71 12.06
C ILE A 141 38.26 15.60 12.81
N HIS A 142 39.49 15.15 13.04
CA HIS A 142 40.55 16.00 13.60
C HIS A 142 40.75 17.27 12.77
N SER A 143 40.74 17.12 11.45
CA SER A 143 40.89 18.24 10.53
C SER A 143 39.69 19.21 10.55
N ILE A 144 38.46 18.72 10.74
CA ILE A 144 37.26 19.57 10.89
C ILE A 144 37.31 20.40 12.17
N PHE A 145 37.65 19.76 13.31
CA PHE A 145 37.73 20.45 14.59
C PHE A 145 38.90 21.42 14.64
N VAL A 146 40.10 20.94 14.37
CA VAL A 146 41.33 21.62 14.82
C VAL A 146 42.02 22.40 13.70
N LEU A 147 41.80 22.03 12.43
CA LEU A 147 42.46 22.67 11.29
C LEU A 147 41.52 23.59 10.49
N ARG A 148 40.20 23.40 10.60
CA ARG A 148 39.18 24.20 9.88
C ARG A 148 38.32 25.06 10.80
N LEU A 149 38.23 24.71 12.09
CA LEU A 149 37.52 25.48 13.11
C LEU A 149 36.04 25.70 12.77
N PHE A 150 35.35 24.66 12.28
CA PHE A 150 33.95 24.80 11.85
C PHE A 150 32.96 24.87 13.00
N ASN A 151 31.87 25.61 12.79
CA ASN A 151 30.79 25.74 13.78
C ASN A 151 30.07 24.42 14.10
N ASP A 152 30.13 23.43 13.20
CA ASP A 152 29.63 22.06 13.43
C ASP A 152 30.18 21.47 14.74
N CYS A 153 31.41 21.81 15.12
CA CYS A 153 32.06 21.26 16.30
C CYS A 153 31.30 21.60 17.58
N PHE A 154 30.87 22.86 17.72
CA PHE A 154 30.07 23.30 18.86
C PHE A 154 28.66 22.71 18.82
N ALA A 155 28.02 22.72 17.65
CA ALA A 155 26.68 22.16 17.48
C ALA A 155 26.64 20.67 17.85
N MET A 156 27.58 19.87 17.34
CA MET A 156 27.65 18.44 17.62
C MET A 156 28.04 18.16 19.08
N THR A 157 28.94 18.95 19.69
CA THR A 157 29.30 18.78 21.11
C THR A 157 28.09 19.03 22.02
N LEU A 158 27.32 20.10 21.76
CA LEU A 158 26.09 20.39 22.49
C LEU A 158 25.02 19.31 22.28
N LEU A 159 24.90 18.78 21.06
CA LEU A 159 24.01 17.66 20.77
C LEU A 159 24.41 16.38 21.53
N HIS A 160 25.68 16.01 21.55
CA HIS A 160 26.13 14.84 22.29
C HIS A 160 25.95 15.02 23.81
N ALA A 161 26.19 16.24 24.32
CA ALA A 161 25.89 16.57 25.71
C ALA A 161 24.38 16.44 26.01
N ALA A 162 23.52 16.88 25.08
CA ALA A 162 22.09 16.68 25.18
C ALA A 162 21.74 15.19 25.21
N MET A 163 22.33 14.37 24.34
CA MET A 163 22.13 12.92 24.34
C MET A 163 22.56 12.27 25.67
N ALA A 164 23.68 12.69 26.25
CA ALA A 164 24.12 12.20 27.56
C ALA A 164 23.09 12.51 28.67
N LEU A 165 22.44 13.68 28.63
CA LEU A 165 21.33 14.01 29.54
C LEU A 165 20.07 13.16 29.29
N LEU A 166 19.78 12.83 28.02
CA LEU A 166 18.67 11.95 27.66
C LEU A 166 18.86 10.52 28.20
N LEU A 167 20.10 10.03 28.27
CA LEU A 167 20.42 8.75 28.91
C LEU A 167 20.07 8.74 30.41
N TYR A 168 20.23 9.87 31.08
CA TYR A 168 19.77 10.07 32.46
C TYR A 168 18.29 10.46 32.57
N GLN A 169 17.54 10.42 31.47
CA GLN A 169 16.13 10.76 31.38
C GLN A 169 15.80 12.20 31.82
N GLN A 170 16.77 13.11 31.70
CA GLN A 170 16.61 14.54 31.97
C GLN A 170 16.07 15.25 30.72
N TRP A 171 14.85 14.89 30.29
CA TRP A 171 14.26 15.31 29.01
C TRP A 171 14.15 16.82 28.81
N HIS A 172 13.82 17.59 29.86
CA HIS A 172 13.71 19.04 29.78
C HIS A 172 15.07 19.69 29.53
N LEU A 173 16.07 19.35 30.35
CA LEU A 173 17.41 19.90 30.22
C LEU A 173 18.08 19.44 28.92
N GLY A 174 17.89 18.16 28.55
CA GLY A 174 18.34 17.62 27.28
C GLY A 174 17.76 18.36 26.08
N LEU A 175 16.46 18.69 26.09
CA LEU A 175 15.83 19.43 24.99
C LEU A 175 16.21 20.92 24.97
N ILE A 176 16.44 21.55 26.12
CA ILE A 176 17.00 22.92 26.18
C ILE A 176 18.39 22.95 25.57
N LEU A 177 19.25 21.98 25.93
CA LEU A 177 20.61 21.89 25.39
C LEU A 177 20.62 21.53 23.89
N PHE A 178 19.69 20.66 23.47
CA PHE A 178 19.43 20.36 22.05
C PHE A 178 19.01 21.62 21.28
N SER A 179 18.15 22.47 21.86
CA SER A 179 17.79 23.76 21.28
C SER A 179 19.01 24.70 21.20
N GLY A 180 19.86 24.73 22.23
CA GLY A 180 21.15 25.42 22.17
C GLY A 180 22.01 24.97 20.99
N ALA A 181 22.09 23.66 20.75
CA ALA A 181 22.80 23.10 19.59
C ALA A 181 22.20 23.57 18.25
N VAL A 182 20.86 23.52 18.11
CA VAL A 182 20.14 24.04 16.92
C VAL A 182 20.41 25.52 16.71
N SER A 183 20.56 26.31 17.78
CA SER A 183 20.84 27.75 17.67
C SER A 183 22.24 28.06 17.11
N VAL A 184 23.18 27.09 17.16
CA VAL A 184 24.50 27.22 16.53
C VAL A 184 24.43 26.76 15.08
N LYS A 185 23.77 25.63 14.81
CA LYS A 185 23.60 25.10 13.45
C LYS A 185 22.34 24.26 13.32
N MET A 186 21.59 24.50 12.25
CA MET A 186 20.30 23.84 12.00
C MET A 186 20.40 22.33 11.72
N ASN A 187 21.57 21.82 11.32
CA ASN A 187 21.78 20.39 11.02
C ASN A 187 21.34 19.46 12.16
N VAL A 188 21.41 19.93 13.40
CA VAL A 188 20.96 19.23 14.58
C VAL A 188 19.47 18.85 14.52
N LEU A 189 18.65 19.57 13.74
CA LEU A 189 17.24 19.23 13.51
C LEU A 189 17.03 17.85 12.88
N LEU A 190 18.06 17.25 12.28
CA LEU A 190 18.03 15.88 11.77
C LEU A 190 17.69 14.84 12.86
N TYR A 191 18.04 15.16 14.11
CA TYR A 191 17.73 14.36 15.29
C TYR A 191 16.40 14.72 15.96
N ALA A 192 15.71 15.78 15.54
CA ALA A 192 14.50 16.24 16.23
C ALA A 192 13.36 15.19 16.22
N PRO A 193 13.15 14.43 15.14
CA PRO A 193 12.04 13.47 15.11
C PRO A 193 12.29 12.17 15.86
N PRO A 194 13.47 11.50 15.81
CA PRO A 194 13.75 10.41 16.75
C PRO A 194 13.69 10.90 18.21
N LEU A 195 14.14 12.12 18.51
CA LEU A 195 14.01 12.71 19.84
C LEU A 195 12.55 12.88 20.28
N LEU A 196 11.70 13.43 19.40
CA LEU A 196 10.27 13.59 19.67
C LEU A 196 9.58 12.25 19.89
N LEU A 197 9.91 11.22 19.10
CA LEU A 197 9.40 9.86 19.29
C LEU A 197 9.79 9.27 20.65
N LEU A 198 11.06 9.43 21.05
CA LEU A 198 11.55 8.99 22.35
C LEU A 198 10.87 9.72 23.50
N MET A 199 10.70 11.04 23.40
CA MET A 199 9.99 11.87 24.38
C MET A 199 8.52 11.47 24.51
N LEU A 200 7.83 11.28 23.38
CA LEU A 200 6.46 10.80 23.37
C LEU A 200 6.35 9.38 23.95
N LYS A 201 7.41 8.56 23.92
CA LYS A 201 7.43 7.23 24.54
C LYS A 201 7.71 7.28 26.05
N SER A 202 8.60 8.17 26.49
CA SER A 202 9.13 8.20 27.87
C SER A 202 8.34 9.08 28.85
N ILE A 203 7.83 10.23 28.41
CA ILE A 203 7.23 11.24 29.30
C ILE A 203 5.81 11.64 28.89
N ASP A 204 5.05 12.18 29.85
CA ASP A 204 3.67 12.63 29.62
C ASP A 204 3.59 13.75 28.58
N PHE A 205 2.51 13.76 27.81
CA PHE A 205 2.28 14.76 26.76
C PHE A 205 2.35 16.21 27.29
N ARG A 206 1.89 16.49 28.52
CA ARG A 206 2.05 17.82 29.14
C ARG A 206 3.51 18.21 29.34
N ARG A 207 4.34 17.27 29.77
CA ARG A 207 5.77 17.48 29.97
C ARG A 207 6.48 17.64 28.63
N VAL A 208 6.08 16.89 27.61
CA VAL A 208 6.55 17.09 26.22
C VAL A 208 6.26 18.51 25.75
N ILE A 209 5.03 19.01 25.90
CA ILE A 209 4.68 20.39 25.54
C ILE A 209 5.51 21.40 26.33
N SER A 210 5.64 21.22 27.65
CA SER A 210 6.43 22.11 28.49
C SER A 210 7.93 22.11 28.11
N ALA A 211 8.50 20.96 27.77
CA ALA A 211 9.87 20.87 27.29
C ALA A 211 10.04 21.59 25.94
N LEU A 212 9.12 21.35 24.99
CA LEU A 212 9.11 22.04 23.68
C LEU A 212 8.95 23.55 23.84
N ALA A 213 8.12 24.01 24.78
CA ALA A 213 7.97 25.42 25.09
C ALA A 213 9.27 26.02 25.65
N GLY A 214 9.98 25.31 26.53
CA GLY A 214 11.29 25.73 27.03
C GLY A 214 12.34 25.83 25.93
N ALA A 215 12.35 24.88 25.00
CA ALA A 215 13.24 24.90 23.84
C ALA A 215 12.93 26.07 22.88
N ALA A 216 11.64 26.33 22.62
CA ALA A 216 11.19 27.46 21.81
C ALA A 216 11.51 28.81 22.47
N PHE A 217 11.34 28.91 23.79
CA PHE A 217 11.69 30.09 24.56
C PHE A 217 13.18 30.43 24.42
N LEU A 218 14.07 29.43 24.48
CA LEU A 218 15.51 29.65 24.26
C LEU A 218 15.80 30.21 22.87
N GLN A 219 15.15 29.70 21.81
CA GLN A 219 15.31 30.23 20.45
C GLN A 219 14.85 31.68 20.32
N ILE A 220 13.71 32.00 20.93
CA ILE A 220 13.19 33.39 20.95
C ILE A 220 14.14 34.30 21.71
N LEU A 221 14.65 33.85 22.86
CA LEU A 221 15.58 34.63 23.69
C LEU A 221 16.88 34.94 22.95
N LEU A 222 17.50 33.93 22.32
CA LEU A 222 18.72 34.11 21.54
C LEU A 222 18.47 34.93 20.26
N GLY A 223 17.31 34.75 19.62
CA GLY A 223 16.95 35.50 18.42
C GLY A 223 16.42 36.91 18.69
N LEU A 224 16.17 37.29 19.94
CA LEU A 224 15.39 38.48 20.32
C LEU A 224 15.87 39.78 19.66
N PRO A 225 17.18 40.10 19.61
CA PRO A 225 17.65 41.35 19.00
C PRO A 225 17.32 41.44 17.50
N PHE A 226 17.32 40.30 16.81
CA PHE A 226 17.06 40.20 15.37
C PHE A 226 15.57 40.11 15.08
N LEU A 227 14.81 39.42 15.93
CA LEU A 227 13.35 39.31 15.84
C LEU A 227 12.65 40.66 16.07
N LEU A 228 13.21 41.53 16.91
CA LEU A 228 12.67 42.87 17.15
C LEU A 228 13.01 43.87 16.05
N SER A 229 14.13 43.67 15.32
CA SER A 229 14.61 44.62 14.31
C SER A 229 14.24 44.19 12.89
N HIS A 230 14.65 42.98 12.48
CA HIS A 230 14.46 42.45 11.12
C HIS A 230 13.98 40.98 11.17
N PRO A 231 12.76 40.70 11.64
CA PRO A 231 12.27 39.33 11.85
C PRO A 231 12.22 38.50 10.56
N ALA A 232 11.85 39.11 9.42
CA ALA A 232 11.78 38.43 8.13
C ALA A 232 13.17 38.03 7.60
N ALA A 233 14.16 38.92 7.72
CA ALA A 233 15.54 38.65 7.34
C ALA A 233 16.14 37.54 8.22
N TYR A 234 15.92 37.61 9.53
CA TYR A 234 16.36 36.57 10.46
C TYR A 234 15.73 35.21 10.11
N MET A 235 14.41 35.13 9.98
CA MET A 235 13.76 33.82 9.81
C MET A 235 14.04 33.16 8.45
N SER A 236 14.12 33.96 7.38
CA SER A 236 14.42 33.44 6.03
C SER A 236 15.87 32.98 5.87
N ARG A 237 16.82 33.64 6.55
CA ARG A 237 18.26 33.33 6.47
C ARG A 237 18.71 32.30 7.49
N ALA A 238 18.35 32.50 8.76
CA ALA A 238 18.74 31.61 9.87
C ALA A 238 18.02 30.27 9.83
N PHE A 239 16.78 30.21 9.33
CA PHE A 239 15.96 29.01 9.24
C PHE A 239 15.43 28.80 7.80
N ASN A 240 16.33 28.55 6.86
CA ASN A 240 15.95 28.29 5.47
C ASN A 240 15.36 26.88 5.29
N LEU A 241 14.08 26.72 5.65
CA LEU A 241 13.29 25.50 5.51
C LEU A 241 12.93 25.16 4.04
N GLY A 242 13.26 26.04 3.08
CA GLY A 242 13.04 25.85 1.65
C GLY A 242 13.97 24.80 1.02
N ARG A 243 15.05 24.42 1.71
CA ARG A 243 15.81 23.21 1.37
C ARG A 243 15.03 22.02 1.90
N VAL A 244 14.35 21.32 0.99
CA VAL A 244 13.50 20.13 1.17
C VAL A 244 13.95 19.27 2.35
N PHE A 245 13.42 19.60 3.52
CA PHE A 245 13.59 18.84 4.75
C PHE A 245 12.22 18.46 5.30
N ILE A 246 11.15 18.50 4.49
CA ILE A 246 9.77 18.39 5.00
C ILE A 246 9.01 17.16 4.46
N HIS A 247 9.46 16.55 3.35
CA HIS A 247 8.67 15.50 2.68
C HIS A 247 8.63 14.15 3.42
N PHE A 248 9.61 13.81 4.26
CA PHE A 248 9.68 12.50 4.92
C PHE A 248 9.00 12.45 6.31
N TRP A 249 8.62 13.60 6.89
CA TRP A 249 8.20 13.68 8.30
C TRP A 249 6.70 13.46 8.55
N PHE A 250 5.86 13.53 7.51
CA PHE A 250 4.40 13.54 7.65
C PHE A 250 3.71 12.23 7.23
N GLU A 251 4.42 11.28 6.62
CA GLU A 251 3.81 10.05 6.13
C GLU A 251 3.87 8.92 7.16
N GLY A 252 2.91 8.95 8.10
CA GLY A 252 2.32 7.71 8.65
C GLY A 252 2.61 7.34 10.12
N GLY A 253 3.83 7.53 10.62
CA GLY A 253 4.23 7.04 11.96
C GLY A 253 4.03 8.05 13.10
N LEU A 254 4.62 9.25 12.95
CA LEU A 254 4.66 10.29 13.98
C LEU A 254 3.26 10.89 14.26
N LEU A 255 2.48 11.14 13.20
CA LEU A 255 1.08 11.60 13.31
C LEU A 255 0.20 10.60 14.06
N ARG A 256 0.40 9.29 13.86
CA ARG A 256 -0.35 8.23 14.54
C ARG A 256 -0.01 8.19 16.04
N LEU A 257 1.26 8.37 16.39
CA LEU A 257 1.75 8.43 17.78
C LEU A 257 1.32 9.72 18.50
N LEU A 258 1.45 10.88 17.85
CA LEU A 258 0.95 12.16 18.33
C LEU A 258 -0.57 12.10 18.57
N ARG A 259 -1.33 11.55 17.61
CA ARG A 259 -2.78 11.37 17.73
C ARG A 259 -3.17 10.40 18.86
N SER A 260 -2.42 9.31 19.03
CA SER A 260 -2.62 8.35 20.13
C SER A 260 -2.43 8.99 21.52
N ARG A 261 -1.36 9.78 21.70
CA ARG A 261 -1.05 10.49 22.96
C ARG A 261 -1.99 11.68 23.23
N VAL A 262 -2.33 12.47 22.21
CA VAL A 262 -3.31 13.57 22.32
C VAL A 262 -4.68 13.04 22.74
N LEU A 263 -5.13 11.93 22.16
CA LEU A 263 -6.41 11.33 22.55
C LEU A 263 -6.35 10.56 23.90
N SER A 264 -5.15 10.26 24.42
CA SER A 264 -4.90 9.69 25.75
C SER A 264 -4.95 10.74 26.87
N PHE A 265 -4.97 12.04 26.53
CA PHE A 265 -5.01 13.15 27.48
C PHE A 265 -6.28 13.21 28.34
N SER A 266 -7.33 12.46 27.96
CA SER A 266 -8.54 12.33 28.76
C SER A 266 -8.48 11.05 29.63
N GLY A 267 -7.68 11.07 30.70
CA GLY A 267 -8.02 10.28 31.89
C GLY A 267 -7.48 8.85 32.05
N THR A 268 -6.31 8.50 31.51
CA THR A 268 -5.54 7.38 32.09
C THR A 268 -4.09 7.80 32.30
N LYS A 269 -3.61 7.74 33.55
CA LYS A 269 -2.20 7.89 33.89
C LYS A 269 -1.47 6.65 33.38
N SER A 270 -0.88 6.69 32.19
CA SER A 270 0.15 5.70 31.83
C SER A 270 1.38 6.04 32.65
N SER A 271 1.85 5.13 33.49
CA SER A 271 3.13 5.31 34.18
C SER A 271 4.24 5.48 33.13
N PRO A 272 5.11 6.49 33.28
CA PRO A 272 6.23 6.70 32.36
C PRO A 272 7.13 5.45 32.37
N MET A 273 7.38 4.89 31.18
CA MET A 273 8.20 3.70 31.02
C MET A 273 9.68 4.12 30.93
N LYS A 274 10.52 3.56 31.81
CA LYS A 274 11.97 3.76 31.73
C LYS A 274 12.48 3.12 30.44
N ILE A 275 12.96 3.93 29.49
CA ILE A 275 13.53 3.44 28.23
C ILE A 275 14.98 3.01 28.47
N LYS A 276 15.39 1.86 27.91
CA LYS A 276 16.78 1.39 27.93
C LYS A 276 17.70 2.39 27.24
N GLU A 277 18.89 2.58 27.79
CA GLU A 277 19.91 3.50 27.31
C GLU A 277 20.32 3.19 25.86
N GLU A 278 20.51 1.90 25.53
CA GLU A 278 20.79 1.41 24.17
C GLU A 278 19.73 1.89 23.17
N HIS A 279 18.44 1.71 23.47
CA HIS A 279 17.35 2.10 22.58
C HIS A 279 17.34 3.61 22.28
N ILE A 280 17.68 4.44 23.27
CA ILE A 280 17.77 5.90 23.11
C ILE A 280 18.89 6.22 22.09
N VAL A 281 20.09 5.64 22.28
CA VAL A 281 21.24 5.90 21.41
C VAL A 281 21.00 5.38 20.00
N THR A 282 20.54 4.13 19.86
CA THR A 282 20.23 3.52 18.57
C THR A 282 19.19 4.34 17.80
N THR A 283 18.09 4.75 18.45
CA THR A 283 17.03 5.53 17.80
C THR A 283 17.53 6.89 17.32
N MET A 284 18.31 7.60 18.13
CA MET A 284 18.90 8.90 17.77
C MET A 284 19.88 8.78 16.60
N PHE A 285 20.79 7.80 16.67
CA PHE A 285 21.81 7.59 15.64
C PHE A 285 21.24 7.08 14.32
N VAL A 286 20.28 6.15 14.34
CA VAL A 286 19.62 5.64 13.13
C VAL A 286 18.80 6.75 12.46
N GLY A 287 18.04 7.53 13.24
CA GLY A 287 17.23 8.62 12.68
C GLY A 287 18.08 9.68 11.98
N ASN A 288 19.22 10.06 12.57
CA ASN A 288 20.18 10.95 11.92
C ASN A 288 20.79 10.33 10.65
N PHE A 289 21.18 9.05 10.73
CA PHE A 289 21.80 8.36 9.60
C PHE A 289 20.87 8.27 8.39
N ILE A 290 19.58 7.95 8.58
CA ILE A 290 18.56 7.97 7.53
C ILE A 290 18.53 9.36 6.87
N GLY A 291 18.54 10.42 7.70
CA GLY A 291 18.60 11.79 7.22
C GLY A 291 19.83 12.12 6.36
N ILE A 292 21.01 11.57 6.72
CA ILE A 292 22.24 11.71 5.93
C ILE A 292 22.13 10.97 4.59
N VAL A 293 21.57 9.75 4.57
CA VAL A 293 21.40 8.96 3.35
C VAL A 293 20.44 9.63 2.37
N CYS A 294 19.38 10.26 2.87
CA CYS A 294 18.40 10.98 2.04
C CYS A 294 18.84 12.40 1.64
N ALA A 295 20.01 12.87 2.06
CA ALA A 295 20.47 14.22 1.74
C ALA A 295 20.84 14.34 0.25
N ARG A 296 20.27 15.33 -0.44
CA ARG A 296 20.51 15.59 -1.86
C ARG A 296 21.99 15.80 -2.22
N SER A 297 22.75 16.41 -1.33
CA SER A 297 24.18 16.70 -1.54
C SER A 297 24.92 16.67 -0.20
N LEU A 298 26.06 15.97 -0.18
CA LEU A 298 26.86 15.76 1.01
C LEU A 298 28.17 16.55 0.91
N HIS A 299 28.24 17.65 1.65
CA HIS A 299 29.48 18.40 1.82
C HIS A 299 30.38 17.72 2.87
N TYR A 300 31.71 17.85 2.77
CA TYR A 300 32.65 17.18 3.70
C TYR A 300 32.44 17.53 5.18
N GLN A 301 31.79 18.65 5.47
CA GLN A 301 31.32 19.03 6.82
C GLN A 301 30.33 18.02 7.43
N PHE A 302 29.51 17.36 6.60
CA PHE A 302 28.48 16.42 7.06
C PHE A 302 29.08 15.21 7.77
N TYR A 303 30.36 14.91 7.53
CA TYR A 303 30.99 13.78 8.19
C TYR A 303 31.03 13.92 9.72
N SER A 304 31.17 15.14 10.24
CA SER A 304 31.10 15.38 11.69
C SER A 304 29.70 15.14 12.28
N TRP A 305 28.66 15.12 11.45
CA TRP A 305 27.27 14.96 11.90
C TRP A 305 26.94 13.52 12.27
N TYR A 306 27.69 12.55 11.76
CA TYR A 306 27.37 11.13 11.96
C TYR A 306 28.58 10.21 12.13
N PHE A 307 29.82 10.68 11.96
CA PHE A 307 31.01 9.85 12.19
C PHE A 307 30.95 9.08 13.52
N PHE A 308 30.67 9.78 14.61
CA PHE A 308 30.60 9.21 15.95
C PHE A 308 29.44 8.22 16.13
N SER A 309 28.49 8.14 15.21
CA SER A 309 27.42 7.13 15.24
C SER A 309 27.75 5.87 14.43
N ILE A 310 28.66 5.94 13.45
CA ILE A 310 28.95 4.81 12.54
C ILE A 310 29.34 3.53 13.30
N PRO A 311 30.25 3.55 14.28
CA PRO A 311 30.62 2.33 15.00
C PRO A 311 29.43 1.69 15.71
N HIS A 312 28.59 2.48 16.38
CA HIS A 312 27.36 1.99 17.01
C HIS A 312 26.43 1.33 15.98
N LEU A 313 26.16 2.02 14.87
CA LEU A 313 25.27 1.52 13.81
C LEU A 313 25.76 0.19 13.24
N LEU A 314 27.06 0.06 12.97
CA LEU A 314 27.65 -1.17 12.44
C LEU A 314 27.53 -2.34 13.44
N TRP A 315 27.71 -2.09 14.73
CA TRP A 315 27.60 -3.12 15.76
C TRP A 315 26.16 -3.52 16.12
N THR A 316 25.18 -2.68 15.78
CA THR A 316 23.75 -3.06 15.81
C THR A 316 23.39 -4.04 14.68
N THR A 317 24.13 -4.07 13.57
CA THR A 317 23.87 -4.99 12.45
C THR A 317 24.32 -6.42 12.72
N ARG A 318 23.78 -7.39 11.95
CA ARG A 318 24.20 -8.80 11.96
C ARG A 318 25.53 -9.08 11.24
N PHE A 319 26.22 -8.07 10.73
CA PHE A 319 27.42 -8.28 9.93
C PHE A 319 28.58 -8.88 10.75
N PRO A 320 29.40 -9.76 10.16
CA PRO A 320 30.65 -10.21 10.78
C PRO A 320 31.57 -9.01 11.07
N THR A 321 32.38 -9.11 12.13
CA THR A 321 33.30 -8.04 12.54
C THR A 321 34.20 -7.52 11.41
N LEU A 322 34.70 -8.41 10.54
CA LEU A 322 35.50 -8.03 9.39
C LEU A 322 34.73 -7.11 8.42
N VAL A 323 33.48 -7.46 8.12
CA VAL A 323 32.61 -6.66 7.24
C VAL A 323 32.34 -5.29 7.86
N ARG A 324 32.10 -5.23 9.17
CA ARG A 324 31.92 -3.94 9.89
C ARG A 324 33.14 -3.04 9.73
N LEU A 325 34.34 -3.59 9.91
CA LEU A 325 35.58 -2.82 9.77
C LEU A 325 35.81 -2.36 8.32
N VAL A 326 35.54 -3.22 7.33
CA VAL A 326 35.61 -2.85 5.90
C VAL A 326 34.65 -1.72 5.57
N LEU A 327 33.40 -1.77 6.06
CA LEU A 327 32.42 -0.70 5.87
C LEU A 327 32.87 0.60 6.54
N PHE A 328 33.37 0.54 7.77
CA PHE A 328 33.88 1.72 8.50
C PHE A 328 35.04 2.39 7.75
N ILE A 329 36.03 1.61 7.32
CA ILE A 329 37.19 2.10 6.57
C ILE A 329 36.76 2.64 5.21
N GLY A 330 35.86 1.95 4.51
CA GLY A 330 35.33 2.41 3.22
C GLY A 330 34.67 3.79 3.31
N VAL A 331 33.88 4.04 4.37
CA VAL A 331 33.25 5.35 4.59
C VAL A 331 34.32 6.42 4.86
N GLU A 332 35.30 6.17 5.75
CA GLU A 332 36.42 7.11 6.00
C GLU A 332 37.21 7.40 4.71
N LEU A 333 37.47 6.40 3.86
CA LEU A 333 38.17 6.58 2.60
C LEU A 333 37.39 7.49 1.64
N CYS A 334 36.09 7.26 1.47
CA CYS A 334 35.24 8.10 0.62
C CYS A 334 35.25 9.56 1.07
N TRP A 335 35.22 9.83 2.38
CA TRP A 335 35.28 11.19 2.91
C TRP A 335 36.67 11.83 2.83
N ASN A 336 37.73 11.06 2.62
CA ASN A 336 39.08 11.58 2.44
C ASN A 336 39.41 11.98 0.99
N ILE A 337 38.60 11.57 0.01
CA ILE A 337 38.76 11.94 -1.41
C ILE A 337 38.19 13.35 -1.66
N TYR A 338 39.05 14.28 -2.13
CA TYR A 338 38.66 15.65 -2.47
C TYR A 338 39.41 16.15 -3.73
N PRO A 339 38.72 16.71 -4.75
CA PRO A 339 37.26 16.82 -4.89
C PRO A 339 36.61 15.43 -4.98
N SER A 340 35.32 15.33 -4.63
CA SER A 340 34.60 14.06 -4.73
C SER A 340 34.50 13.64 -6.21
N THR A 341 34.72 12.35 -6.47
CA THR A 341 34.55 11.74 -7.78
C THR A 341 33.19 11.04 -7.86
N VAL A 342 32.70 10.76 -9.07
CA VAL A 342 31.49 9.94 -9.25
C VAL A 342 31.66 8.58 -8.58
N VAL A 343 32.85 7.98 -8.67
CA VAL A 343 33.17 6.68 -8.06
C VAL A 343 33.11 6.76 -6.53
N SER A 344 33.78 7.73 -5.92
CA SER A 344 33.75 7.89 -4.45
C SER A 344 32.34 8.22 -3.94
N SER A 345 31.56 8.95 -4.71
CA SER A 345 30.18 9.33 -4.34
C SER A 345 29.22 8.14 -4.46
N ALA A 346 29.31 7.38 -5.54
CA ALA A 346 28.55 6.14 -5.73
C ALA A 346 28.94 5.07 -4.70
N LEU A 347 30.24 4.92 -4.41
CA LEU A 347 30.73 4.02 -3.39
C LEU A 347 30.23 4.43 -1.99
N LEU A 348 30.30 5.72 -1.65
CA LEU A 348 29.77 6.22 -0.38
C LEU A 348 28.28 5.87 -0.24
N LEU A 349 27.46 6.18 -1.26
CA LEU A 349 26.04 5.86 -1.26
C LEU A 349 25.80 4.35 -1.12
N PHE A 350 26.53 3.51 -1.85
CA PHE A 350 26.45 2.06 -1.73
C PHE A 350 26.75 1.58 -0.30
N LEU A 351 27.84 2.05 0.30
CA LEU A 351 28.20 1.70 1.68
C LEU A 351 27.12 2.13 2.67
N HIS A 352 26.56 3.34 2.51
CA HIS A 352 25.44 3.82 3.32
C HIS A 352 24.19 2.94 3.20
N LEU A 353 23.83 2.51 1.99
CA LEU A 353 22.69 1.63 1.73
C LEU A 353 22.91 0.24 2.33
N VAL A 354 24.14 -0.31 2.26
CA VAL A 354 24.49 -1.58 2.91
C VAL A 354 24.35 -1.49 4.43
N ILE A 355 24.81 -0.40 5.05
CA ILE A 355 24.64 -0.17 6.50
C ILE A 355 23.14 -0.09 6.84
N LEU A 356 22.34 0.64 6.04
CA LEU A 356 20.90 0.77 6.25
C LEU A 356 20.16 -0.58 6.13
N TRP A 357 20.52 -1.38 5.13
CA TRP A 357 20.00 -2.74 4.96
C TRP A 357 20.38 -3.66 6.14
N GLY A 358 21.61 -3.53 6.65
CA GLY A 358 22.08 -4.26 7.83
C GLY A 358 21.32 -3.89 9.09
N LEU A 359 20.98 -2.61 9.26
CA LEU A 359 20.15 -2.09 10.36
C LEU A 359 18.71 -2.56 10.23
N TRP A 360 18.13 -2.55 9.03
CA TRP A 360 16.78 -3.04 8.76
C TRP A 360 16.64 -4.54 9.06
N SER A 361 17.70 -5.32 8.79
CA SER A 361 17.73 -6.77 9.00
C SER A 361 18.10 -7.17 10.43
N ALA A 362 18.37 -6.21 11.33
CA ALA A 362 18.70 -6.46 12.72
C ALA A 362 17.48 -7.02 13.49
N PRO A 363 17.68 -7.93 14.46
CA PRO A 363 16.55 -8.44 15.26
C PRO A 363 15.93 -7.32 16.11
N PRO A 364 14.62 -7.38 16.41
CA PRO A 364 14.03 -6.52 17.42
C PRO A 364 14.78 -6.70 18.75
N GLU A 365 15.02 -5.61 19.48
CA GLU A 365 15.83 -5.49 20.72
C GLU A 365 15.42 -6.43 21.89
N ASP A 366 14.47 -7.33 21.69
CA ASP A 366 14.02 -8.34 22.64
C ASP A 366 14.62 -9.75 22.39
N SER A 367 15.66 -9.89 21.55
CA SER A 367 16.09 -11.24 21.11
C SER A 367 17.59 -11.47 20.82
N ILE A 368 18.52 -11.33 21.78
CA ILE A 368 19.77 -12.13 21.77
C ILE A 368 20.33 -12.35 23.21
N PRO A 369 21.29 -13.28 23.47
CA PRO A 369 21.08 -14.60 24.06
C PRO A 369 21.75 -14.76 25.44
N GLY A 370 21.08 -15.38 26.43
CA GLY A 370 21.74 -15.62 27.71
C GLY A 370 20.90 -16.13 28.87
N THR A 371 19.81 -16.86 28.63
CA THR A 371 19.09 -17.55 29.71
C THR A 371 18.73 -18.98 29.30
N PRO A 372 18.99 -20.00 30.14
CA PRO A 372 18.62 -21.37 29.83
C PRO A 372 17.10 -21.49 29.72
N LYS A 373 16.64 -22.24 28.72
CA LYS A 373 15.24 -22.66 28.59
C LYS A 373 14.87 -23.50 29.82
N THR A 374 14.07 -22.96 30.72
CA THR A 374 13.28 -23.77 31.66
C THR A 374 11.84 -23.77 31.19
N ASN A 375 11.42 -24.95 30.73
CA ASN A 375 10.03 -25.32 30.58
C ASN A 375 9.33 -25.23 31.94
N THR A 376 8.23 -24.51 32.01
CA THR A 376 7.16 -24.82 32.97
C THR A 376 5.82 -24.38 32.42
N LEU A 377 4.99 -25.38 32.12
CA LEU A 377 3.53 -25.26 32.12
C LEU A 377 3.07 -24.63 33.43
N THR A 378 2.08 -23.74 33.40
CA THR A 378 0.78 -23.94 34.08
C THR A 378 -0.12 -22.68 34.03
N ASN A 379 -1.37 -22.95 33.66
CA ASN A 379 -2.62 -22.27 33.99
C ASN A 379 -2.57 -21.03 34.89
N PHE A 380 -3.15 -19.91 34.43
CA PHE A 380 -3.91 -19.02 35.30
C PHE A 380 -5.11 -18.39 34.56
N ASN A 381 -6.30 -18.59 35.12
CA ASN A 381 -7.55 -17.96 34.73
C ASN A 381 -7.50 -16.42 34.91
N PRO A 382 -8.22 -15.64 34.10
CA PRO A 382 -8.32 -14.19 34.29
C PRO A 382 -9.28 -13.86 35.46
N PRO A 383 -8.94 -12.93 36.37
CA PRO A 383 -9.91 -12.44 37.33
C PRO A 383 -10.86 -11.45 36.65
N GLN A 384 -12.16 -11.67 36.90
CA GLN A 384 -13.21 -10.71 36.64
C GLN A 384 -12.96 -9.41 37.41
N VAL A 385 -13.04 -8.26 36.73
CA VAL A 385 -13.12 -6.95 37.40
C VAL A 385 -14.41 -6.27 36.97
N SER A 386 -15.21 -5.99 37.98
CA SER A 386 -16.52 -5.33 37.96
C SER A 386 -16.43 -3.87 37.54
N CYS A 387 -17.39 -3.44 36.72
CA CYS A 387 -17.58 -2.06 36.30
C CYS A 387 -18.08 -1.19 37.46
N VAL A 388 -17.32 -0.16 37.84
CA VAL A 388 -17.84 0.97 38.62
C VAL A 388 -18.14 2.12 37.67
N ALA A 389 -19.43 2.39 37.46
CA ALA A 389 -19.90 3.53 36.70
C ALA A 389 -19.76 4.82 37.53
N CYS A 390 -18.98 5.80 37.04
CA CYS A 390 -18.96 7.14 37.60
C CYS A 390 -19.68 8.10 36.63
N LYS A 391 -20.89 8.55 37.03
CA LYS A 391 -21.66 9.58 36.35
C LYS A 391 -20.95 10.93 36.49
N MET A 392 -20.57 11.55 35.37
CA MET A 392 -20.01 12.90 35.34
C MET A 392 -21.03 13.86 34.69
N LYS A 393 -21.51 14.84 35.46
CA LYS A 393 -22.44 15.91 35.03
C LYS A 393 -21.79 16.76 33.92
N ARG A 394 -22.57 17.06 32.88
CA ARG A 394 -22.15 17.75 31.64
C ARG A 394 -22.70 19.19 31.66
N CYS A 395 -21.83 20.20 31.60
CA CYS A 395 -22.23 21.57 31.26
C CYS A 395 -22.52 21.65 29.74
N LYS A 396 -23.62 22.33 29.40
CA LYS A 396 -24.15 22.49 28.03
C LYS A 396 -23.39 23.59 27.28
N SER A 397 -22.78 23.25 26.15
CA SER A 397 -22.63 24.14 24.99
C SER A 397 -22.50 23.28 23.71
N SER A 398 -23.27 23.67 22.68
CA SER A 398 -23.52 23.03 21.37
C SER A 398 -23.44 21.49 21.34
N ALA A 399 -24.59 20.81 21.29
CA ALA A 399 -24.67 19.36 21.22
C ALA A 399 -23.83 18.80 20.06
N ASP A 400 -22.70 18.18 20.39
CA ASP A 400 -21.94 17.33 19.47
C ASP A 400 -22.86 16.18 19.02
N ARG A 401 -23.46 16.36 17.84
CA ARG A 401 -24.47 15.45 17.29
C ARG A 401 -23.85 14.10 16.89
N ILE A 402 -22.57 14.07 16.52
CA ILE A 402 -21.89 12.86 15.99
C ILE A 402 -21.37 11.98 17.13
N THR A 403 -20.82 12.55 18.21
CA THR A 403 -20.35 11.77 19.37
C THR A 403 -21.51 11.21 20.21
N ASN A 404 -22.69 11.80 20.12
CA ASN A 404 -23.88 11.34 20.84
C ASN A 404 -24.70 10.29 20.07
N LEU A 405 -24.30 9.90 18.85
CA LEU A 405 -25.01 8.87 18.09
C LEU A 405 -25.00 7.51 18.85
N PRO A 406 -26.13 6.76 18.82
CA PRO A 406 -26.17 5.38 19.29
C PRO A 406 -25.15 4.50 18.55
N ALA A 407 -24.63 3.47 19.23
CA ALA A 407 -23.64 2.57 18.66
C ALA A 407 -24.14 1.91 17.36
N ASP A 408 -25.43 1.59 17.29
CA ASP A 408 -26.05 0.96 16.12
C ASP A 408 -26.07 1.89 14.92
N VAL A 409 -26.27 3.20 15.14
CA VAL A 409 -26.22 4.21 14.07
C VAL A 409 -24.79 4.38 13.58
N ILE A 410 -23.81 4.41 14.48
CA ILE A 410 -22.39 4.47 14.11
C ILE A 410 -22.00 3.24 13.29
N ASN A 411 -22.36 2.03 13.73
CA ASN A 411 -22.08 0.81 13.01
C ASN A 411 -22.72 0.81 11.61
N ARG A 412 -23.96 1.30 11.49
CA ARG A 412 -24.61 1.49 10.18
C ARG A 412 -23.84 2.47 9.30
N ILE A 413 -23.40 3.61 9.83
CA ILE A 413 -22.60 4.57 9.07
C ILE A 413 -21.30 3.93 8.58
N LEU A 414 -20.58 3.21 9.45
CA LEU A 414 -19.30 2.60 9.12
C LEU A 414 -19.41 1.50 8.06
N VAL A 415 -20.55 0.81 7.98
CA VAL A 415 -20.84 -0.17 6.94
C VAL A 415 -20.99 0.49 5.56
N PHE A 416 -21.30 1.79 5.48
CA PHE A 416 -21.34 2.50 4.20
C PHE A 416 -20.01 3.13 3.79
N LEU A 417 -18.96 2.97 4.59
CA LEU A 417 -17.64 3.54 4.30
C LEU A 417 -16.67 2.46 3.82
N PRO A 418 -15.80 2.75 2.84
CA PRO A 418 -14.65 1.92 2.54
C PRO A 418 -13.83 1.65 3.81
N ILE A 419 -13.18 0.48 3.90
CA ILE A 419 -12.45 0.07 5.10
C ILE A 419 -11.44 1.13 5.57
N LYS A 420 -10.81 1.83 4.62
CA LYS A 420 -9.93 2.96 4.86
C LYS A 420 -10.63 4.08 5.63
N ASP A 421 -11.76 4.54 5.13
CA ASP A 421 -12.48 5.68 5.69
C ASP A 421 -13.20 5.30 6.99
N ALA A 422 -13.73 4.08 7.08
CA ALA A 422 -14.15 3.49 8.35
C ALA A 422 -13.02 3.52 9.37
N GLY A 423 -11.80 3.11 8.98
CA GLY A 423 -10.60 3.22 9.79
C GLY A 423 -10.26 4.66 10.18
N LYS A 424 -10.37 5.63 9.26
CA LYS A 424 -10.12 7.06 9.53
C LYS A 424 -11.10 7.64 10.54
N THR A 425 -12.37 7.23 10.54
CA THR A 425 -13.36 7.73 11.53
C THR A 425 -13.00 7.40 12.99
N SER A 426 -12.06 6.47 13.22
CA SER A 426 -11.54 6.11 14.55
C SER A 426 -10.99 7.30 15.36
N VAL A 427 -10.82 8.41 14.68
CA VAL A 427 -10.20 9.64 15.17
C VAL A 427 -11.20 10.69 15.62
N LEU A 428 -12.47 10.53 15.25
CA LEU A 428 -13.54 11.48 15.54
C LEU A 428 -13.83 11.54 17.04
N SER A 429 -13.93 10.38 17.70
CA SER A 429 -14.04 10.31 19.16
C SER A 429 -13.68 8.92 19.70
N ARG A 430 -13.59 8.81 21.03
CA ARG A 430 -13.35 7.54 21.73
C ARG A 430 -14.38 6.46 21.41
N LYS A 431 -15.64 6.86 21.20
CA LYS A 431 -16.72 5.93 20.84
C LYS A 431 -16.53 5.34 19.44
N TRP A 432 -15.90 6.07 18.52
CA TRP A 432 -15.66 5.66 17.14
C TRP A 432 -14.36 4.86 16.97
N ARG A 433 -13.34 5.11 17.82
CA ARG A 433 -11.98 4.54 17.71
C ARG A 433 -11.90 3.06 17.34
N ARG A 434 -12.74 2.24 17.97
CA ARG A 434 -12.67 0.78 17.87
C ARG A 434 -13.79 0.16 17.05
N ARG A 435 -14.74 0.97 16.56
CA ARG A 435 -15.98 0.48 15.94
C ARG A 435 -15.75 -0.09 14.55
N TRP A 436 -14.77 0.42 13.82
CA TRP A 436 -14.37 -0.15 12.54
C TRP A 436 -13.85 -1.59 12.68
N ARG A 437 -13.31 -1.99 13.85
CA ARG A 437 -12.79 -3.35 14.12
C ARG A 437 -13.87 -4.41 14.33
N SER A 438 -15.14 -4.00 14.28
CA SER A 438 -16.30 -4.88 14.40
C SER A 438 -17.25 -4.75 13.21
N ILE A 439 -16.82 -4.11 12.12
CA ILE A 439 -17.67 -4.01 10.93
C ILE A 439 -17.79 -5.37 10.27
N PRO A 440 -18.99 -5.78 9.84
CA PRO A 440 -19.20 -7.11 9.28
C PRO A 440 -18.64 -7.27 7.86
N GLN A 441 -18.16 -6.21 7.21
CA GLN A 441 -17.66 -6.25 5.84
C GLN A 441 -16.26 -5.68 5.73
N LEU A 442 -15.34 -6.46 5.15
CA LEU A 442 -13.98 -6.05 4.84
C LEU A 442 -13.77 -6.20 3.33
N VAL A 443 -13.69 -5.08 2.63
CA VAL A 443 -13.51 -5.03 1.17
C VAL A 443 -12.19 -4.33 0.88
N PHE A 444 -11.31 -5.00 0.14
CA PHE A 444 -10.00 -4.53 -0.29
C PHE A 444 -9.97 -4.53 -1.83
N ASP A 445 -10.23 -3.37 -2.42
CA ASP A 445 -10.39 -3.16 -3.86
C ASP A 445 -9.24 -2.32 -4.46
N LYS A 446 -9.36 -1.94 -5.74
CA LYS A 446 -8.41 -1.05 -6.41
C LYS A 446 -8.19 0.27 -5.66
N GLU A 447 -9.22 0.85 -5.03
CA GLU A 447 -9.07 2.07 -4.22
C GLU A 447 -8.20 1.83 -3.00
N PHE A 448 -8.24 0.64 -2.41
CA PHE A 448 -7.33 0.26 -1.32
C PHE A 448 -5.88 0.20 -1.79
N ALA A 449 -5.62 -0.33 -2.98
CA ALA A 449 -4.26 -0.46 -3.55
C ALA A 449 -3.64 0.88 -3.95
N ASN A 450 -4.43 1.79 -4.53
CA ASN A 450 -3.99 3.13 -4.95
C ASN A 450 -3.45 4.00 -3.80
N ILE A 451 -3.66 3.60 -2.55
CA ILE A 451 -3.20 4.30 -1.34
C ILE A 451 -1.72 4.05 -1.06
N LEU A 452 -1.13 3.02 -1.67
CA LEU A 452 0.26 2.64 -1.43
C LEU A 452 1.27 3.39 -2.34
N ASP A 453 0.77 4.24 -3.25
CA ASP A 453 1.42 5.23 -4.12
C ASP A 453 2.60 4.81 -5.04
N GLU A 454 2.55 5.44 -6.23
CA GLU A 454 3.31 5.39 -7.50
C GLU A 454 3.77 4.03 -8.10
N PRO A 455 3.54 3.83 -9.43
CA PRO A 455 3.94 2.63 -10.16
C PRO A 455 5.46 2.60 -10.31
N THR A 456 6.14 2.09 -9.29
CA THR A 456 7.53 1.68 -9.40
C THR A 456 7.60 0.35 -10.13
N SER A 457 8.66 0.17 -10.92
CA SER A 457 8.96 -0.99 -11.77
C SER A 457 9.15 -2.33 -11.01
N GLU A 458 8.79 -2.41 -9.73
CA GLU A 458 8.94 -3.60 -8.87
C GLU A 458 7.61 -4.00 -8.20
N TRP A 459 6.60 -4.28 -9.03
CA TRP A 459 5.28 -4.75 -8.61
C TRP A 459 5.29 -5.92 -7.59
N LYS A 460 6.34 -6.78 -7.63
CA LYS A 460 6.51 -7.91 -6.69
C LYS A 460 6.70 -7.48 -5.23
N VAL A 461 7.35 -6.34 -4.95
CA VAL A 461 7.58 -5.85 -3.57
C VAL A 461 6.29 -5.25 -3.00
N MET A 462 5.49 -4.60 -3.85
CA MET A 462 4.19 -4.02 -3.50
C MET A 462 3.17 -5.10 -3.07
N ASN A 463 3.12 -6.22 -3.81
CA ASN A 463 2.21 -7.34 -3.52
C ASN A 463 2.34 -7.87 -2.08
N LYS A 464 3.58 -8.04 -1.59
CA LYS A 464 3.80 -8.52 -0.23
C LYS A 464 3.33 -7.52 0.83
N GLN A 465 3.57 -6.23 0.62
CA GLN A 465 3.18 -5.20 1.58
C GLN A 465 1.64 -5.05 1.67
N VAL A 466 0.94 -5.11 0.53
CA VAL A 466 -0.53 -5.13 0.48
C VAL A 466 -1.06 -6.28 1.35
N MET A 467 -0.53 -7.49 1.13
CA MET A 467 -0.97 -8.69 1.86
C MET A 467 -0.67 -8.61 3.36
N LEU A 468 0.48 -8.06 3.75
CA LEU A 468 0.78 -7.80 5.16
C LEU A 468 -0.19 -6.81 5.81
N ASN A 469 -0.60 -5.77 5.08
CA ASN A 469 -1.57 -4.79 5.57
C ASN A 469 -2.96 -5.42 5.75
N ILE A 470 -3.41 -6.25 4.80
CA ILE A 470 -4.66 -7.01 4.90
C ILE A 470 -4.61 -7.95 6.11
N LEU A 471 -3.51 -8.69 6.29
CA LEU A 471 -3.31 -9.56 7.44
C LEU A 471 -3.35 -8.77 8.76
N GLN A 472 -2.72 -7.59 8.83
CA GLN A 472 -2.79 -6.73 10.01
C GLN A 472 -4.23 -6.25 10.29
N CYS A 473 -4.99 -5.86 9.26
CA CYS A 473 -6.39 -5.48 9.41
C CYS A 473 -7.22 -6.64 10.01
N LEU A 474 -6.98 -7.87 9.55
CA LEU A 474 -7.64 -9.06 10.06
C LEU A 474 -7.25 -9.38 11.52
N LEU A 475 -5.96 -9.30 11.85
CA LEU A 475 -5.47 -9.55 13.21
C LEU A 475 -6.00 -8.53 14.23
N LEU A 476 -6.28 -7.31 13.81
CA LEU A 476 -6.89 -6.26 14.64
C LEU A 476 -8.42 -6.34 14.69
N HIS A 477 -9.04 -7.20 13.89
CA HIS A 477 -10.49 -7.31 13.77
C HIS A 477 -11.06 -8.24 14.85
N ASP A 478 -11.83 -7.66 15.77
CA ASP A 478 -12.39 -8.38 16.92
C ASP A 478 -13.79 -8.96 16.63
N GLY A 479 -14.48 -8.46 15.58
CA GLY A 479 -15.85 -8.83 15.24
C GLY A 479 -16.01 -10.06 14.32
N HIS A 480 -17.27 -10.43 14.09
CA HIS A 480 -17.66 -11.38 13.06
C HIS A 480 -17.52 -10.73 11.68
N ILE A 481 -16.87 -11.41 10.74
CA ILE A 481 -16.72 -10.93 9.37
C ILE A 481 -17.75 -11.67 8.53
N ALA A 482 -18.81 -11.00 8.11
CA ALA A 482 -19.84 -11.58 7.24
C ALA A 482 -19.40 -11.56 5.77
N LYS A 483 -18.80 -10.45 5.31
CA LYS A 483 -18.29 -10.28 3.94
C LYS A 483 -16.79 -10.00 3.96
N PHE A 484 -16.02 -10.72 3.15
CA PHE A 484 -14.60 -10.50 2.94
C PHE A 484 -14.28 -10.55 1.45
N GLU A 485 -13.62 -9.52 0.93
CA GLU A 485 -13.34 -9.37 -0.49
C GLU A 485 -11.92 -8.83 -0.70
N ILE A 486 -11.15 -9.51 -1.55
CA ILE A 486 -9.88 -9.02 -2.12
C ILE A 486 -10.02 -9.02 -3.64
N SER A 487 -10.08 -7.82 -4.22
CA SER A 487 -10.28 -7.56 -5.65
C SER A 487 -9.27 -6.50 -6.15
N ILE A 488 -7.97 -6.84 -6.03
CA ILE A 488 -6.85 -5.96 -6.40
C ILE A 488 -6.14 -6.53 -7.63
N LEU A 489 -6.15 -5.79 -8.73
CA LEU A 489 -5.45 -6.14 -9.98
C LEU A 489 -3.94 -6.23 -9.73
N GLY A 490 -3.27 -7.23 -10.30
CA GLY A 490 -1.84 -7.49 -10.15
C GLY A 490 -1.48 -8.33 -8.94
N LEU A 491 -2.40 -8.57 -8.00
CA LEU A 491 -2.06 -9.30 -6.79
C LEU A 491 -1.69 -10.75 -7.10
N ALA A 492 -0.45 -11.14 -6.74
CA ALA A 492 0.04 -12.50 -6.87
C ALA A 492 0.02 -13.21 -5.51
N PRO A 493 -0.18 -14.53 -5.46
CA PRO A 493 -0.20 -15.26 -4.21
C PRO A 493 1.17 -15.28 -3.51
N CYS A 494 1.16 -15.16 -2.18
CA CYS A 494 2.36 -15.20 -1.34
C CYS A 494 2.12 -16.03 -0.07
N GLN A 495 3.15 -16.17 0.78
CA GLN A 495 3.04 -16.95 2.02
C GLN A 495 1.93 -16.41 2.95
N GLU A 496 1.72 -15.10 2.95
CA GLU A 496 0.70 -14.42 3.75
C GLU A 496 -0.75 -14.73 3.29
N SER A 497 -0.96 -15.11 2.02
CA SER A 497 -2.26 -15.57 1.52
C SER A 497 -2.82 -16.71 2.39
N GLY A 498 -1.98 -17.70 2.70
CA GLY A 498 -2.35 -18.82 3.57
C GLY A 498 -2.78 -18.40 4.96
N LEU A 499 -2.05 -17.46 5.56
CA LEU A 499 -2.33 -16.96 6.91
C LEU A 499 -3.63 -16.16 6.97
N ILE A 500 -3.90 -15.34 5.95
CA ILE A 500 -5.15 -14.59 5.79
C ILE A 500 -6.33 -15.55 5.77
N ILE A 501 -6.29 -16.55 4.89
CA ILE A 501 -7.38 -17.53 4.72
C ILE A 501 -7.57 -18.38 5.98
N LEU A 502 -6.48 -18.81 6.62
CA LEU A 502 -6.54 -19.56 7.87
C LEU A 502 -7.22 -18.76 8.98
N HIS A 503 -6.88 -17.49 9.16
CA HIS A 503 -7.46 -16.66 10.22
C HIS A 503 -8.91 -16.27 9.93
N LEU A 504 -9.23 -16.01 8.66
CA LEU A 504 -10.51 -15.49 8.22
C LEU A 504 -11.66 -16.48 8.49
N PHE A 505 -11.50 -17.76 8.16
CA PHE A 505 -12.59 -18.73 8.27
C PHE A 505 -12.96 -19.08 9.72
N ASN A 506 -12.12 -18.72 10.70
CA ASN A 506 -12.47 -18.76 12.13
C ASN A 506 -13.44 -17.64 12.56
N LYS A 507 -13.75 -16.66 11.67
CA LYS A 507 -14.56 -15.47 11.98
C LYS A 507 -16.00 -15.51 11.42
N GLY A 508 -16.44 -16.64 10.84
CA GLY A 508 -17.84 -16.85 10.42
C GLY A 508 -18.23 -16.30 9.05
N VAL A 509 -17.30 -16.21 8.10
CA VAL A 509 -17.54 -15.64 6.76
C VAL A 509 -18.71 -16.29 6.02
N GLN A 510 -19.57 -15.45 5.46
CA GLN A 510 -20.75 -15.83 4.66
C GLN A 510 -20.58 -15.46 3.18
N ASP A 511 -19.85 -14.38 2.89
CA ASP A 511 -19.57 -13.93 1.52
C ASP A 511 -18.05 -13.74 1.38
N PHE A 512 -17.44 -14.52 0.48
CA PHE A 512 -15.99 -14.57 0.32
C PHE A 512 -15.60 -14.42 -1.15
N THR A 513 -14.81 -13.39 -1.43
CA THR A 513 -14.23 -13.13 -2.75
C THR A 513 -12.71 -13.03 -2.64
N LEU A 514 -12.01 -13.80 -3.47
CA LEU A 514 -10.55 -13.78 -3.60
C LEU A 514 -10.13 -13.78 -5.06
N GLU A 515 -9.51 -12.70 -5.50
CA GLU A 515 -9.01 -12.55 -6.86
C GLU A 515 -7.50 -12.36 -6.88
N PHE A 516 -6.82 -13.23 -7.62
CA PHE A 516 -5.42 -13.09 -8.00
C PHE A 516 -5.31 -12.96 -9.52
N ASP A 517 -4.19 -12.38 -9.97
CA ASP A 517 -3.84 -12.34 -11.39
C ASP A 517 -3.50 -13.73 -11.93
N GLU A 518 -3.65 -13.91 -13.24
CA GLU A 518 -3.27 -15.16 -13.90
C GLU A 518 -1.74 -15.31 -13.90
N PRO A 519 -1.17 -16.38 -13.32
CA PRO A 519 0.26 -16.62 -13.40
C PRO A 519 0.67 -17.15 -14.78
N GLU A 520 1.93 -16.93 -15.16
CA GLU A 520 2.51 -17.45 -16.40
C GLU A 520 2.46 -18.98 -16.47
N ALA A 521 2.68 -19.66 -15.33
CA ALA A 521 2.62 -21.11 -15.22
C ALA A 521 1.46 -21.58 -14.32
N ALA A 522 0.73 -22.62 -14.74
CA ALA A 522 -0.38 -23.20 -13.98
C ALA A 522 0.03 -23.73 -12.59
N GLU A 523 1.30 -24.12 -12.44
CA GLU A 523 1.87 -24.65 -11.20
C GLU A 523 1.96 -23.58 -10.10
N GLU A 524 2.11 -22.32 -10.46
CA GLU A 524 2.25 -21.17 -9.55
C GLU A 524 0.92 -20.70 -8.95
N ARG A 525 -0.22 -21.21 -9.45
CA ARG A 525 -1.53 -20.89 -8.89
C ARG A 525 -1.61 -21.33 -7.43
N TYR A 526 -2.18 -20.46 -6.61
CA TYR A 526 -2.34 -20.68 -5.19
C TYR A 526 -3.21 -21.90 -4.89
N GLN A 527 -2.67 -22.83 -4.11
CA GLN A 527 -3.44 -23.94 -3.57
C GLN A 527 -4.37 -23.43 -2.46
N MET A 528 -5.68 -23.54 -2.68
CA MET A 528 -6.63 -23.02 -1.70
C MET A 528 -6.49 -23.75 -0.36
N HIS A 529 -6.37 -22.96 0.72
CA HIS A 529 -6.13 -23.49 2.06
C HIS A 529 -7.34 -24.29 2.55
N SER A 530 -7.08 -25.41 3.23
CA SER A 530 -8.11 -26.38 3.64
C SER A 530 -9.19 -25.82 4.58
N SER A 531 -8.89 -24.73 5.30
CA SER A 531 -9.83 -24.04 6.20
C SER A 531 -11.08 -23.50 5.50
N LEU A 532 -11.01 -23.21 4.18
CA LEU A 532 -12.20 -22.84 3.39
C LEU A 532 -13.28 -23.91 3.48
N PHE A 533 -12.90 -25.19 3.40
CA PHE A 533 -13.83 -26.31 3.33
C PHE A 533 -14.49 -26.62 4.68
N SER A 534 -14.10 -25.91 5.75
CA SER A 534 -14.78 -25.95 7.06
C SER A 534 -15.86 -24.87 7.21
N ALA A 535 -16.03 -23.99 6.22
CA ALA A 535 -16.94 -22.83 6.28
C ALA A 535 -18.42 -23.21 6.02
N LEU A 536 -19.08 -23.81 7.02
CA LEU A 536 -20.47 -24.30 6.90
C LEU A 536 -21.54 -23.19 6.74
N HIS A 537 -21.18 -21.93 7.00
CA HIS A 537 -22.08 -20.78 6.92
C HIS A 537 -21.97 -19.98 5.61
N LEU A 538 -21.08 -20.41 4.71
CA LEU A 538 -20.81 -19.73 3.45
C LEU A 538 -22.04 -19.74 2.54
N LYS A 539 -22.41 -18.55 2.03
CA LYS A 539 -23.52 -18.30 1.11
C LYS A 539 -23.04 -17.88 -0.28
N SER A 540 -21.92 -17.16 -0.35
CA SER A 540 -21.32 -16.69 -1.59
C SER A 540 -19.82 -16.99 -1.59
N LEU A 541 -19.35 -17.60 -2.68
CA LEU A 541 -17.95 -17.96 -2.90
C LEU A 541 -17.52 -17.53 -4.31
N GLN A 542 -16.57 -16.61 -4.38
CA GLN A 542 -16.01 -16.11 -5.63
C GLN A 542 -14.49 -16.29 -5.61
N LEU A 543 -13.94 -17.02 -6.57
CA LEU A 543 -12.51 -17.31 -6.64
C LEU A 543 -11.99 -17.06 -8.05
N LYS A 544 -10.88 -16.33 -8.16
CA LYS A 544 -10.14 -16.17 -9.41
C LYS A 544 -8.70 -16.64 -9.28
N SER A 545 -8.24 -17.38 -10.29
CA SER A 545 -6.84 -17.79 -10.45
C SER A 545 -6.25 -18.66 -9.31
N VAL A 546 -7.03 -19.63 -8.82
CA VAL A 546 -6.59 -20.56 -7.75
C VAL A 546 -6.69 -22.02 -8.14
N LYS A 547 -6.03 -22.91 -7.39
CA LYS A 547 -6.27 -24.36 -7.42
C LYS A 547 -7.32 -24.70 -6.37
N PHE A 548 -8.46 -25.19 -6.83
CA PHE A 548 -9.58 -25.57 -5.98
C PHE A 548 -9.62 -27.09 -5.85
N ALA A 549 -9.08 -27.63 -4.77
CA ALA A 549 -9.09 -29.07 -4.50
C ALA A 549 -9.77 -29.35 -3.14
N PRO A 550 -11.05 -29.75 -3.14
CA PRO A 550 -11.75 -30.14 -1.92
C PRO A 550 -11.07 -31.36 -1.25
N PRO A 551 -10.76 -31.31 0.05
CA PRO A 551 -10.26 -32.46 0.79
C PRO A 551 -11.30 -33.59 0.87
N THR A 552 -10.84 -34.82 1.10
CA THR A 552 -11.70 -36.02 1.18
C THR A 552 -12.76 -35.95 2.29
N TRP A 553 -12.47 -35.27 3.40
CA TRP A 553 -13.40 -35.07 4.52
C TRP A 553 -14.45 -33.97 4.26
N PHE A 554 -14.39 -33.27 3.12
CA PHE A 554 -15.29 -32.17 2.82
C PHE A 554 -16.74 -32.66 2.69
N VAL A 555 -17.59 -32.19 3.62
CA VAL A 555 -19.00 -32.57 3.74
C VAL A 555 -19.93 -31.76 2.83
N GLY A 556 -19.49 -30.60 2.32
CA GLY A 556 -20.31 -29.72 1.49
C GLY A 556 -20.55 -28.32 2.05
N PHE A 557 -21.00 -27.43 1.17
CA PHE A 557 -21.49 -26.11 1.55
C PHE A 557 -23.02 -26.08 1.49
N SER A 558 -23.66 -26.41 2.61
CA SER A 558 -25.12 -26.58 2.68
C SER A 558 -25.93 -25.28 2.52
N LYS A 559 -25.30 -24.11 2.72
CA LYS A 559 -25.93 -22.79 2.63
C LYS A 559 -25.49 -21.97 1.42
N LEU A 560 -24.64 -22.52 0.56
CA LEU A 560 -24.08 -21.81 -0.59
C LEU A 560 -25.17 -21.60 -1.64
N THR A 561 -25.40 -20.33 -1.98
CA THR A 561 -26.36 -19.91 -3.00
C THR A 561 -25.67 -19.32 -4.22
N HIS A 562 -24.47 -18.76 -4.07
CA HIS A 562 -23.71 -18.12 -5.16
C HIS A 562 -22.30 -18.73 -5.25
N LEU A 563 -21.93 -19.22 -6.43
CA LEU A 563 -20.61 -19.75 -6.72
C LEU A 563 -20.08 -19.19 -8.04
N GLU A 564 -18.95 -18.49 -8.00
CA GLU A 564 -18.28 -17.89 -9.15
C GLU A 564 -16.81 -18.31 -9.18
N LEU A 565 -16.39 -18.99 -10.23
CA LEU A 565 -15.02 -19.48 -10.38
C LEU A 565 -14.47 -19.01 -11.73
N ALA A 566 -13.38 -18.26 -11.71
CA ALA A 566 -12.72 -17.73 -12.91
C ALA A 566 -11.25 -18.19 -12.97
N GLU A 567 -10.85 -18.79 -14.09
CA GLU A 567 -9.49 -19.30 -14.32
C GLU A 567 -9.02 -20.30 -13.24
N VAL A 568 -9.96 -20.99 -12.58
CA VAL A 568 -9.67 -21.92 -11.48
C VAL A 568 -9.29 -23.29 -12.03
N ILE A 569 -8.32 -23.97 -11.40
CA ILE A 569 -8.06 -25.39 -11.64
C ILE A 569 -9.01 -26.20 -10.74
N LEU A 570 -9.95 -26.90 -11.37
CA LEU A 570 -10.95 -27.74 -10.72
C LEU A 570 -10.57 -29.22 -10.82
N PRO A 571 -11.06 -30.07 -9.90
CA PRO A 571 -10.95 -31.51 -10.07
C PRO A 571 -11.86 -31.96 -11.22
N ASP A 572 -11.51 -33.08 -11.85
CA ASP A 572 -12.26 -33.69 -12.95
C ASP A 572 -13.68 -34.10 -12.53
N ASP A 573 -13.84 -34.55 -11.29
CA ASP A 573 -15.10 -34.96 -10.67
C ASP A 573 -15.95 -33.80 -10.09
N PHE A 574 -15.61 -32.54 -10.36
CA PHE A 574 -16.26 -31.38 -9.72
C PHE A 574 -17.80 -31.40 -9.81
N PHE A 575 -18.35 -31.72 -10.97
CA PHE A 575 -19.80 -31.74 -11.17
C PHE A 575 -20.48 -32.95 -10.50
N GLU A 576 -19.77 -34.08 -10.39
CA GLU A 576 -20.28 -35.33 -9.85
C GLU A 576 -20.16 -35.38 -8.31
N ASN A 577 -19.07 -34.84 -7.76
CA ASN A 577 -18.73 -34.97 -6.34
C ASN A 577 -18.83 -33.67 -5.54
N PHE A 578 -18.60 -32.50 -6.16
CA PHE A 578 -18.64 -31.23 -5.44
C PHE A 578 -20.02 -30.55 -5.53
N LEU A 579 -20.58 -30.38 -6.74
CA LEU A 579 -21.86 -29.66 -6.90
C LEU A 579 -23.03 -30.26 -6.10
N PRO A 580 -23.22 -31.59 -6.00
CA PRO A 580 -24.31 -32.17 -5.19
C PRO A 580 -24.19 -31.84 -3.70
N LYS A 581 -22.98 -31.49 -3.23
CA LYS A 581 -22.72 -31.05 -1.86
C LYS A 581 -23.07 -29.56 -1.63
N CYS A 582 -23.60 -28.88 -2.65
CA CYS A 582 -24.09 -27.50 -2.60
C CYS A 582 -25.58 -27.42 -3.00
N PRO A 583 -26.50 -27.99 -2.18
CA PRO A 583 -27.89 -28.20 -2.58
C PRO A 583 -28.72 -26.91 -2.74
N MET A 584 -28.29 -25.79 -2.15
CA MET A 584 -29.02 -24.50 -2.17
C MET A 584 -28.53 -23.55 -3.27
N LEU A 585 -27.73 -24.04 -4.22
CA LEU A 585 -27.09 -23.19 -5.22
C LEU A 585 -28.11 -22.56 -6.18
N GLU A 586 -28.14 -21.22 -6.21
CA GLU A 586 -29.02 -20.41 -7.06
C GLU A 586 -28.27 -19.80 -8.25
N LEU A 587 -26.99 -19.48 -8.10
CA LEU A 587 -26.14 -18.89 -9.14
C LEU A 587 -24.82 -19.66 -9.24
N LEU A 588 -24.50 -20.11 -10.45
CA LEU A 588 -23.23 -20.78 -10.78
C LEU A 588 -22.60 -20.11 -12.00
N LYS A 589 -21.39 -19.57 -11.84
CA LYS A 589 -20.59 -19.01 -12.93
C LYS A 589 -19.23 -19.67 -12.99
N LEU A 590 -18.83 -20.11 -14.18
CA LEU A 590 -17.55 -20.76 -14.42
C LEU A 590 -16.91 -20.13 -15.66
N ALA A 591 -15.78 -19.43 -15.50
CA ALA A 591 -15.06 -18.80 -16.61
C ALA A 591 -13.65 -19.36 -16.73
N PHE A 592 -13.25 -19.80 -17.93
CA PHE A 592 -11.91 -20.29 -18.27
C PHE A 592 -11.30 -21.31 -17.27
N CYS A 593 -12.14 -22.11 -16.62
CA CYS A 593 -11.69 -23.09 -15.64
C CYS A 593 -10.99 -24.29 -16.32
N LYS A 594 -9.89 -24.77 -15.70
CA LYS A 594 -9.06 -25.87 -16.18
C LYS A 594 -9.32 -27.14 -15.35
N GLY A 595 -8.93 -28.31 -15.86
CA GLY A 595 -9.04 -29.60 -15.14
C GLY A 595 -10.37 -30.33 -15.31
N LEU A 596 -11.37 -29.68 -15.92
CA LEU A 596 -12.61 -30.32 -16.32
C LEU A 596 -12.40 -31.17 -17.57
N ALA A 597 -12.86 -32.42 -17.55
CA ALA A 597 -12.83 -33.33 -18.68
C ALA A 597 -14.21 -34.00 -18.87
N GLY A 598 -14.54 -34.33 -20.11
CA GLY A 598 -15.78 -35.06 -20.43
C GLY A 598 -17.03 -34.17 -20.52
N LYS A 599 -18.19 -34.75 -20.16
CA LYS A 599 -19.52 -34.13 -20.26
C LYS A 599 -19.89 -33.50 -18.92
N LEU A 600 -20.31 -32.24 -18.93
CA LEU A 600 -20.67 -31.54 -17.69
C LEU A 600 -22.16 -31.71 -17.41
N GLU A 601 -22.50 -32.66 -16.54
CA GLU A 601 -23.88 -32.91 -16.15
C GLU A 601 -24.25 -32.11 -14.89
N ILE A 602 -25.18 -31.17 -15.03
CA ILE A 602 -25.59 -30.28 -13.94
C ILE A 602 -26.87 -30.80 -13.30
N VAL A 603 -26.76 -31.10 -12.00
CA VAL A 603 -27.88 -31.46 -11.12
C VAL A 603 -27.93 -30.42 -10.00
N ALA A 604 -28.77 -29.40 -10.18
CA ALA A 604 -28.88 -28.27 -9.25
C ALA A 604 -30.33 -27.76 -9.22
N PRO A 605 -31.20 -28.32 -8.36
CA PRO A 605 -32.64 -28.12 -8.45
C PRO A 605 -33.09 -26.67 -8.18
N PHE A 606 -32.30 -25.90 -7.42
CA PHE A 606 -32.60 -24.51 -7.07
C PHE A 606 -31.88 -23.48 -7.95
N LEU A 607 -31.16 -23.92 -8.99
CA LEU A 607 -30.37 -23.05 -9.85
C LEU A 607 -31.27 -22.13 -10.68
N LYS A 608 -31.07 -20.83 -10.54
CA LYS A 608 -31.77 -19.76 -11.27
C LYS A 608 -30.90 -19.14 -12.36
N SER A 609 -29.60 -19.00 -12.10
CA SER A 609 -28.64 -18.40 -13.03
C SER A 609 -27.43 -19.31 -13.26
N PHE A 610 -27.10 -19.55 -14.53
CA PHE A 610 -25.92 -20.29 -14.93
C PHE A 610 -25.12 -19.52 -15.99
N SER A 611 -23.83 -19.30 -15.74
CA SER A 611 -22.89 -18.78 -16.74
C SER A 611 -21.71 -19.71 -16.92
N TYR A 612 -21.35 -19.99 -18.17
CA TYR A 612 -20.18 -20.77 -18.51
C TYR A 612 -19.40 -20.12 -19.64
N MET A 613 -18.12 -19.84 -19.40
CA MET A 613 -17.13 -19.45 -20.40
C MET A 613 -16.07 -20.56 -20.50
N GLY A 614 -16.15 -21.41 -21.52
CA GLY A 614 -15.23 -22.54 -21.67
C GLY A 614 -15.52 -23.36 -22.92
N PHE A 615 -14.92 -24.53 -23.11
CA PHE A 615 -14.99 -25.26 -24.39
C PHE A 615 -15.71 -26.62 -24.32
N LEU A 616 -16.23 -26.99 -23.15
CA LEU A 616 -16.86 -28.30 -22.93
C LEU A 616 -18.37 -28.30 -23.24
N ASP A 617 -18.91 -29.52 -23.41
CA ASP A 617 -20.33 -29.76 -23.61
C ASP A 617 -21.10 -29.81 -22.28
N ILE A 618 -22.20 -29.06 -22.18
CA ILE A 618 -23.00 -28.92 -20.94
C ILE A 618 -24.37 -29.58 -21.08
N TYR A 619 -24.77 -30.34 -20.07
CA TYR A 619 -26.04 -31.06 -19.99
C TYR A 619 -26.80 -30.69 -18.71
N PHE A 620 -28.01 -30.17 -18.84
CA PHE A 620 -28.89 -29.90 -17.69
C PHE A 620 -29.80 -31.10 -17.45
N LYS A 621 -29.59 -31.82 -16.32
CA LYS A 621 -30.42 -32.96 -15.93
C LYS A 621 -31.59 -32.57 -15.03
N SER A 622 -31.36 -31.69 -14.05
CA SER A 622 -32.40 -31.25 -13.11
C SER A 622 -32.15 -29.82 -12.62
N THR A 623 -32.68 -28.84 -13.37
CA THR A 623 -32.59 -27.39 -13.09
C THR A 623 -33.92 -26.68 -13.46
N PRO A 624 -35.04 -26.99 -12.79
CA PRO A 624 -36.38 -26.53 -13.18
C PRO A 624 -36.64 -25.02 -12.96
N LEU A 625 -35.76 -24.33 -12.23
CA LEU A 625 -35.88 -22.92 -11.88
C LEU A 625 -34.97 -22.00 -12.70
N LEU A 626 -34.25 -22.52 -13.70
CA LEU A 626 -33.30 -21.76 -14.50
C LEU A 626 -34.01 -20.68 -15.32
N SER A 627 -33.69 -19.42 -15.03
CA SER A 627 -34.23 -18.23 -15.71
C SER A 627 -33.17 -17.47 -16.52
N ASP A 628 -31.91 -17.56 -16.11
CA ASP A 628 -30.79 -16.82 -16.72
C ASP A 628 -29.72 -17.82 -17.14
N LEU A 629 -29.48 -17.95 -18.45
CA LEU A 629 -28.47 -18.85 -19.02
C LEU A 629 -27.49 -18.06 -19.88
N SER A 630 -26.20 -18.14 -19.60
CA SER A 630 -25.14 -17.48 -20.36
C SER A 630 -24.03 -18.46 -20.75
N LEU A 631 -23.78 -18.62 -22.04
CA LEU A 631 -22.83 -19.60 -22.58
C LEU A 631 -21.92 -18.95 -23.59
N HIS A 632 -20.72 -18.61 -23.13
CA HIS A 632 -19.67 -18.00 -23.93
C HIS A 632 -18.66 -19.09 -24.31
N TYR A 633 -18.36 -19.27 -25.60
CA TYR A 633 -17.50 -20.36 -26.13
C TYR A 633 -17.93 -21.81 -25.84
N GLY A 634 -18.77 -22.05 -24.84
CA GLY A 634 -19.22 -23.36 -24.39
C GLY A 634 -20.06 -24.01 -25.48
N ARG A 635 -19.85 -25.30 -25.70
CA ARG A 635 -20.60 -26.07 -26.69
C ARG A 635 -21.85 -26.61 -26.00
N ILE A 636 -23.00 -26.46 -26.64
CA ILE A 636 -24.15 -27.28 -26.27
C ILE A 636 -24.10 -28.51 -27.18
N PRO A 637 -24.25 -29.73 -26.64
CA PRO A 637 -24.32 -30.95 -27.45
C PRO A 637 -25.52 -30.92 -28.40
N ASP A 638 -25.55 -31.80 -29.41
CA ASP A 638 -26.70 -31.93 -30.31
C ASP A 638 -27.95 -32.30 -29.48
N MET A 639 -28.88 -31.35 -29.35
CA MET A 639 -30.04 -31.45 -28.45
C MET A 639 -31.17 -32.22 -29.13
N ALA A 640 -30.94 -33.50 -29.43
CA ALA A 640 -31.97 -34.42 -29.91
C ALA A 640 -32.90 -34.94 -28.79
N SER A 641 -32.64 -34.62 -27.52
CA SER A 641 -33.45 -35.06 -26.37
C SER A 641 -34.36 -33.95 -25.83
N ALA A 642 -35.67 -34.16 -25.95
CA ALA A 642 -36.74 -33.24 -25.56
C ALA A 642 -36.72 -32.79 -24.08
N SER A 643 -36.02 -33.49 -23.18
CA SER A 643 -35.95 -33.19 -21.74
C SER A 643 -35.18 -31.91 -21.40
N SER A 644 -34.19 -31.52 -22.22
CA SER A 644 -33.35 -30.34 -21.96
C SER A 644 -33.90 -29.03 -22.56
N LEU A 645 -34.81 -29.13 -23.53
CA LEU A 645 -35.57 -27.99 -24.07
C LEU A 645 -36.66 -27.51 -23.11
N ALA A 646 -37.24 -28.41 -22.31
CA ALA A 646 -38.22 -28.06 -21.28
C ALA A 646 -37.65 -27.07 -20.24
N SER A 647 -36.38 -27.22 -19.86
CA SER A 647 -35.66 -26.28 -19.00
C SER A 647 -35.42 -24.90 -19.63
N LEU A 648 -35.40 -24.80 -20.97
CA LEU A 648 -35.21 -23.53 -21.67
C LEU A 648 -36.50 -22.70 -21.77
N SER A 649 -37.68 -23.34 -21.68
CA SER A 649 -38.98 -22.67 -21.82
C SER A 649 -39.27 -21.56 -20.79
N ARG A 650 -38.57 -21.58 -19.65
CA ARG A 650 -38.71 -20.61 -18.55
C ARG A 650 -37.63 -19.52 -18.56
N LEU A 651 -36.72 -19.55 -19.53
CA LEU A 651 -35.65 -18.55 -19.60
C LEU A 651 -36.22 -17.16 -19.84
N GLN A 652 -35.74 -16.22 -19.03
CA GLN A 652 -36.00 -14.79 -19.17
C GLN A 652 -34.82 -14.08 -19.82
N ARG A 653 -33.60 -14.55 -19.54
CA ARG A 653 -32.36 -14.06 -20.16
C ARG A 653 -31.58 -15.20 -20.75
N PHE A 654 -31.16 -15.03 -22.00
CA PHE A 654 -30.37 -16.04 -22.69
C PHE A 654 -29.21 -15.38 -23.44
N HIS A 655 -28.00 -15.82 -23.12
CA HIS A 655 -26.77 -15.45 -23.82
C HIS A 655 -26.13 -16.72 -24.38
N VAL A 656 -25.91 -16.76 -25.68
CA VAL A 656 -25.32 -17.93 -26.35
C VAL A 656 -24.46 -17.51 -27.52
N ASN A 657 -23.35 -18.21 -27.78
CA ASN A 657 -22.61 -18.03 -29.02
C ASN A 657 -23.33 -18.70 -30.21
N CYS A 658 -23.11 -18.19 -31.42
CA CYS A 658 -23.80 -18.64 -32.61
C CYS A 658 -23.49 -20.10 -32.99
N GLN A 659 -22.29 -20.60 -32.65
CA GLN A 659 -21.90 -21.98 -32.90
C GLN A 659 -22.72 -22.98 -32.06
N SER A 660 -22.97 -22.65 -30.80
CA SER A 660 -23.78 -23.44 -29.88
C SER A 660 -25.26 -23.31 -30.18
N LEU A 661 -25.69 -22.15 -30.65
CA LEU A 661 -27.02 -21.96 -31.18
C LEU A 661 -27.33 -22.89 -32.36
N GLN A 662 -26.37 -23.06 -33.29
CA GLN A 662 -26.52 -23.97 -34.42
C GLN A 662 -26.81 -25.43 -33.98
N LYS A 663 -26.12 -25.88 -32.91
CA LYS A 663 -26.33 -27.22 -32.34
C LYS A 663 -27.63 -27.34 -31.56
N LEU A 664 -27.98 -26.31 -30.79
CA LEU A 664 -29.25 -26.21 -30.06
C LEU A 664 -30.47 -26.32 -30.96
N ALA A 665 -30.42 -25.64 -32.11
CA ALA A 665 -31.52 -25.65 -33.06
C ALA A 665 -31.63 -27.00 -33.82
N GLY A 666 -30.74 -27.97 -33.56
CA GLY A 666 -30.78 -29.30 -34.17
C GLY A 666 -30.70 -29.23 -35.70
N ILE A 667 -30.00 -28.24 -36.26
CA ILE A 667 -30.06 -27.92 -37.68
C ILE A 667 -29.22 -28.93 -38.49
N GLY A 668 -29.90 -30.02 -38.86
CA GLY A 668 -29.58 -30.84 -40.02
C GLY A 668 -29.68 -30.05 -41.33
N THR A 669 -29.50 -30.72 -42.46
CA THR A 669 -29.55 -30.09 -43.80
C THR A 669 -30.89 -29.41 -44.12
N ASN A 670 -32.00 -29.90 -43.56
CA ASN A 670 -33.35 -29.34 -43.70
C ASN A 670 -33.83 -28.76 -42.35
N ALA A 671 -33.79 -27.43 -42.19
CA ALA A 671 -34.06 -26.76 -40.91
C ALA A 671 -35.55 -26.40 -40.75
N PRO A 672 -36.15 -26.54 -39.55
CA PRO A 672 -37.44 -25.92 -39.21
C PRO A 672 -37.29 -24.39 -39.04
N THR A 673 -38.38 -23.65 -39.29
CA THR A 673 -38.43 -22.17 -39.22
C THR A 673 -38.55 -21.62 -37.79
N ARG A 674 -38.90 -22.46 -36.81
CA ARG A 674 -39.03 -22.11 -35.37
C ARG A 674 -38.58 -23.25 -34.47
N PHE A 675 -38.20 -22.93 -33.23
CA PHE A 675 -38.09 -23.92 -32.17
C PHE A 675 -39.46 -24.56 -31.93
N GLN A 676 -39.48 -25.87 -31.65
CA GLN A 676 -40.74 -26.59 -31.36
C GLN A 676 -41.48 -26.03 -30.14
N THR A 677 -40.77 -25.38 -29.22
CA THR A 677 -41.33 -24.70 -28.04
C THR A 677 -41.01 -23.21 -28.09
N PRO A 678 -42.00 -22.31 -28.25
CA PRO A 678 -41.78 -20.87 -28.20
C PRO A 678 -41.32 -20.40 -26.81
N LEU A 679 -40.32 -19.52 -26.79
CA LEU A 679 -39.69 -18.97 -25.59
C LEU A 679 -40.44 -17.74 -25.09
N HIS A 680 -41.69 -17.93 -24.65
CA HIS A 680 -42.59 -16.83 -24.27
C HIS A 680 -42.10 -15.97 -23.10
N GLN A 681 -41.25 -16.51 -22.23
CA GLN A 681 -40.73 -15.78 -21.06
C GLN A 681 -39.46 -14.98 -21.37
N LEU A 682 -38.86 -15.18 -22.55
CA LEU A 682 -37.58 -14.58 -22.91
C LEU A 682 -37.75 -13.09 -23.23
N ASN A 683 -37.11 -12.26 -22.40
CA ASN A 683 -37.16 -10.81 -22.51
C ASN A 683 -35.80 -10.22 -22.93
N PHE A 684 -34.70 -10.90 -22.65
CA PHE A 684 -33.33 -10.49 -22.98
C PHE A 684 -32.62 -11.60 -23.74
N LEU A 685 -32.09 -11.26 -24.92
CA LEU A 685 -31.35 -12.18 -25.77
C LEU A 685 -30.03 -11.54 -26.19
N CYS A 686 -28.92 -12.23 -25.93
CA CYS A 686 -27.60 -11.86 -26.39
C CYS A 686 -27.00 -13.00 -27.22
N ILE A 687 -26.51 -12.70 -28.42
CA ILE A 687 -25.90 -13.69 -29.31
C ILE A 687 -24.54 -13.21 -29.77
N ASP A 688 -23.50 -13.94 -29.40
CA ASP A 688 -22.12 -13.66 -29.83
C ASP A 688 -21.77 -14.43 -31.11
N ASP A 689 -20.77 -13.95 -31.83
CA ASP A 689 -20.19 -14.59 -33.02
C ASP A 689 -21.19 -14.85 -34.16
N VAL A 690 -22.15 -13.95 -34.38
CA VAL A 690 -23.12 -14.07 -35.48
C VAL A 690 -22.41 -13.83 -36.81
N VAL A 691 -22.61 -14.75 -37.76
CA VAL A 691 -22.06 -14.68 -39.13
C VAL A 691 -23.20 -14.64 -40.12
N PHE A 692 -23.19 -13.64 -41.01
CA PHE A 692 -24.20 -13.42 -42.06
C PHE A 692 -23.68 -13.87 -43.43
N ASP A 693 -23.51 -15.19 -43.61
CA ASP A 693 -22.98 -15.82 -44.82
C ASP A 693 -23.96 -16.83 -45.48
N GLY A 694 -25.22 -16.87 -45.05
CA GLY A 694 -26.23 -17.84 -45.46
C GLY A 694 -26.01 -19.24 -44.86
N SER A 695 -25.10 -19.40 -43.91
CA SER A 695 -24.81 -20.69 -43.29
C SER A 695 -25.92 -21.17 -42.36
N LYS A 696 -25.75 -22.39 -41.83
CA LYS A 696 -26.61 -22.94 -40.76
C LYS A 696 -26.65 -22.03 -39.52
N ARG A 697 -25.63 -21.20 -39.28
CA ARG A 697 -25.54 -20.28 -38.14
C ARG A 697 -26.49 -19.10 -38.28
N GLU A 698 -26.56 -18.49 -39.46
CA GLU A 698 -27.52 -17.43 -39.78
C GLU A 698 -28.97 -17.92 -39.63
N ARG A 699 -29.25 -19.15 -40.10
CA ARG A 699 -30.58 -19.78 -39.92
C ARG A 699 -30.93 -20.03 -38.46
N ALA A 700 -29.96 -20.45 -37.65
CA ALA A 700 -30.16 -20.67 -36.22
C ALA A 700 -30.48 -19.35 -35.47
N PHE A 701 -29.79 -18.28 -35.84
CA PHE A 701 -30.06 -16.92 -35.36
C PHE A 701 -31.49 -16.48 -35.68
N VAL A 702 -31.92 -16.59 -36.94
CA VAL A 702 -33.29 -16.24 -37.35
C VAL A 702 -34.32 -17.09 -36.60
N CYS A 703 -34.12 -18.41 -36.55
CA CYS A 703 -35.01 -19.34 -35.84
C CYS A 703 -35.22 -18.95 -34.37
N LEU A 704 -34.17 -18.50 -33.67
CA LEU A 704 -34.27 -18.10 -32.27
C LEU A 704 -35.07 -16.80 -32.10
N ILE A 705 -34.80 -15.77 -32.91
CA ILE A 705 -35.55 -14.51 -32.87
C ILE A 705 -37.03 -14.76 -33.13
N MET A 706 -37.35 -15.58 -34.14
CA MET A 706 -38.73 -15.92 -34.48
C MET A 706 -39.45 -16.72 -33.38
N SER A 707 -38.69 -17.35 -32.49
CA SER A 707 -39.20 -18.15 -31.37
C SER A 707 -39.30 -17.36 -30.06
N SER A 708 -38.97 -16.07 -30.06
CA SER A 708 -38.92 -15.20 -28.87
C SER A 708 -39.85 -13.99 -29.00
N PRO A 709 -41.18 -14.19 -28.94
CA PRO A 709 -42.16 -13.15 -29.28
C PRO A 709 -42.23 -11.96 -28.30
N ASN A 710 -41.77 -12.13 -27.06
CA ASN A 710 -41.86 -11.11 -26.00
C ASN A 710 -40.53 -10.38 -25.75
N LEU A 711 -39.62 -10.42 -26.71
CA LEU A 711 -38.27 -9.89 -26.55
C LEU A 711 -38.29 -8.38 -26.34
N ARG A 712 -37.61 -7.91 -25.29
CA ARG A 712 -37.50 -6.48 -24.94
C ARG A 712 -36.14 -5.90 -25.24
N SER A 713 -35.08 -6.71 -25.13
CA SER A 713 -33.71 -6.30 -25.42
C SER A 713 -32.99 -7.38 -26.22
N LEU A 714 -32.37 -6.98 -27.33
CA LEU A 714 -31.64 -7.85 -28.24
C LEU A 714 -30.22 -7.31 -28.42
N THR A 715 -29.22 -8.12 -28.10
CA THR A 715 -27.80 -7.83 -28.33
C THR A 715 -27.22 -8.82 -29.33
N VAL A 716 -26.51 -8.32 -30.35
CA VAL A 716 -25.90 -9.10 -31.42
C VAL A 716 -24.43 -8.74 -31.56
N GLY A 717 -23.54 -9.66 -31.20
CA GLY A 717 -22.11 -9.58 -31.48
C GLY A 717 -21.78 -10.19 -32.84
N VAL A 718 -21.18 -9.42 -33.74
CA VAL A 718 -20.81 -9.88 -35.08
C VAL A 718 -19.44 -10.59 -35.05
N GLY A 719 -19.40 -11.84 -35.49
CA GLY A 719 -18.21 -12.70 -35.41
C GLY A 719 -17.23 -12.54 -36.58
N VAL A 720 -15.97 -12.93 -36.34
CA VAL A 720 -14.90 -13.06 -37.35
C VAL A 720 -14.43 -14.52 -37.39
N ARG A 721 -14.06 -15.08 -38.55
CA ARG A 721 -13.44 -16.41 -38.60
C ARG A 721 -12.05 -16.35 -37.95
N CYS A 722 -11.91 -16.86 -36.72
CA CYS A 722 -10.61 -17.25 -36.18
C CYS A 722 -10.21 -18.62 -36.73
N VAL A 723 -8.96 -18.74 -37.19
CA VAL A 723 -8.43 -19.94 -37.88
C VAL A 723 -7.82 -20.96 -36.91
N SER A 724 -7.62 -20.65 -35.62
CA SER A 724 -7.12 -21.65 -34.67
C SER A 724 -7.48 -21.36 -33.21
N GLN A 725 -7.36 -22.39 -32.36
CA GLN A 725 -7.58 -22.34 -30.89
C GLN A 725 -6.53 -21.49 -30.14
N LEU A 726 -5.41 -21.12 -30.78
CA LEU A 726 -4.27 -20.47 -30.13
C LEU A 726 -4.23 -18.94 -30.33
N ASP A 727 -4.92 -18.41 -31.34
CA ASP A 727 -4.87 -16.97 -31.69
C ASP A 727 -5.82 -16.09 -30.86
N PHE A 728 -6.63 -16.67 -29.98
CA PHE A 728 -7.70 -15.95 -29.26
C PHE A 728 -7.20 -15.14 -28.04
N PHE A 729 -6.03 -15.49 -27.49
CA PHE A 729 -5.44 -14.78 -26.36
C PHE A 729 -4.63 -13.55 -26.76
N ASP A 730 -4.47 -13.32 -28.07
CA ASP A 730 -3.77 -12.17 -28.61
C ASP A 730 -4.75 -11.25 -29.35
N TRP A 731 -5.38 -10.34 -28.61
CA TRP A 731 -6.31 -9.34 -29.16
C TRP A 731 -5.67 -8.47 -30.26
N GLN A 732 -4.34 -8.35 -30.29
CA GLN A 732 -3.62 -7.64 -31.36
C GLN A 732 -3.55 -8.44 -32.66
N SER A 733 -3.51 -9.77 -32.62
CA SER A 733 -3.53 -10.63 -33.81
C SER A 733 -4.88 -10.60 -34.55
N LEU A 734 -5.97 -10.33 -33.80
CA LEU A 734 -7.32 -10.11 -34.32
C LEU A 734 -7.49 -8.81 -35.12
N LEU A 735 -6.54 -7.86 -35.07
CA LEU A 735 -6.56 -6.64 -35.91
C LEU A 735 -6.21 -6.93 -37.38
N GLY A 736 -5.62 -8.10 -37.68
CA GLY A 736 -5.19 -8.50 -39.02
C GLY A 736 -6.19 -9.36 -39.82
N CYS A 737 -7.28 -9.83 -39.23
CA CYS A 737 -8.24 -10.71 -39.91
C CYS A 737 -9.18 -9.92 -40.84
N GLU A 738 -9.06 -10.13 -42.16
CA GLU A 738 -9.94 -9.53 -43.16
C GLU A 738 -11.42 -9.91 -42.94
N PRO A 739 -12.36 -8.96 -43.16
CA PRO A 739 -13.78 -9.27 -43.15
C PRO A 739 -14.08 -10.29 -44.26
N ILE A 740 -14.90 -11.29 -43.95
CA ILE A 740 -15.42 -12.20 -44.97
C ILE A 740 -16.17 -11.33 -45.99
N ASN A 741 -15.82 -11.51 -47.26
CA ASN A 741 -16.52 -10.89 -48.37
C ASN A 741 -17.93 -11.51 -48.44
N ASN A 742 -18.84 -11.02 -47.60
CA ASN A 742 -20.19 -11.55 -47.45
C ASN A 742 -20.92 -11.33 -48.77
N LYS A 743 -21.07 -12.42 -49.55
CA LYS A 743 -22.10 -12.48 -50.60
C LYS A 743 -23.42 -12.06 -49.94
N VAL A 744 -24.12 -11.13 -50.59
CA VAL A 744 -25.46 -10.60 -50.20
C VAL A 744 -26.24 -11.66 -49.42
N SER A 745 -26.31 -11.48 -48.10
CA SER A 745 -26.96 -12.46 -47.24
C SER A 745 -28.45 -12.49 -47.57
N SER A 746 -28.96 -13.71 -47.67
CA SER A 746 -30.35 -14.06 -47.92
C SER A 746 -31.23 -13.92 -46.67
N LEU A 747 -30.87 -13.03 -45.73
CA LEU A 747 -31.65 -12.73 -44.52
C LEU A 747 -33.11 -12.43 -44.88
N TRP A 748 -33.32 -11.61 -45.92
CA TRP A 748 -34.64 -11.26 -46.44
C TRP A 748 -35.42 -12.48 -46.94
N ARG A 749 -34.80 -13.38 -47.71
CA ARG A 749 -35.47 -14.60 -48.22
C ARG A 749 -35.89 -15.58 -47.12
N LEU A 750 -35.15 -15.61 -46.00
CA LEU A 750 -35.47 -16.47 -44.85
C LEU A 750 -36.58 -15.87 -43.97
N LEU A 751 -36.67 -14.54 -43.90
CA LEU A 751 -37.70 -13.82 -43.16
C LEU A 751 -39.00 -13.62 -43.96
N GLU A 752 -38.93 -13.65 -45.29
CA GLU A 752 -40.06 -13.55 -46.24
C GLU A 752 -40.66 -14.91 -46.64
N ALA A 753 -40.14 -16.04 -46.14
CA ALA A 753 -40.66 -17.35 -46.47
C ALA A 753 -42.13 -17.50 -46.01
N GLU A 754 -43.01 -17.86 -46.96
CA GLU A 754 -44.47 -17.69 -46.96
C GLU A 754 -45.27 -18.43 -45.86
N ASP A 755 -44.64 -19.22 -45.00
CA ASP A 755 -45.32 -20.11 -44.03
C ASP A 755 -45.33 -19.61 -42.57
N CYS A 756 -45.23 -18.29 -42.33
CA CYS A 756 -45.26 -17.73 -40.97
C CYS A 756 -46.12 -16.45 -40.86
N PRO A 757 -46.81 -16.23 -39.72
CA PRO A 757 -47.36 -14.89 -39.43
C PRO A 757 -46.20 -13.90 -39.46
N GLY A 758 -46.44 -12.75 -40.09
CA GLY A 758 -45.38 -11.91 -40.69
C GLY A 758 -44.21 -11.58 -39.76
N PRO A 759 -43.02 -11.31 -40.34
CA PRO A 759 -41.81 -10.95 -39.58
C PRO A 759 -41.98 -9.70 -38.68
N SER A 760 -43.09 -8.97 -38.81
CA SER A 760 -43.52 -7.83 -37.99
C SER A 760 -43.95 -8.18 -36.55
N ASP A 761 -44.23 -9.46 -36.23
CA ASP A 761 -44.80 -9.81 -34.93
C ASP A 761 -43.75 -10.15 -33.86
N CYS A 762 -42.52 -10.48 -34.25
CA CYS A 762 -41.50 -10.99 -33.34
C CYS A 762 -40.76 -9.90 -32.54
N LEU A 763 -40.73 -8.65 -33.03
CA LEU A 763 -40.02 -7.52 -32.42
C LEU A 763 -40.95 -6.42 -31.89
N GLN A 764 -42.26 -6.69 -31.80
CA GLN A 764 -43.27 -5.70 -31.35
C GLN A 764 -42.99 -5.14 -29.95
N HIS A 765 -42.39 -5.95 -29.08
CA HIS A 765 -42.07 -5.58 -27.70
C HIS A 765 -40.64 -5.10 -27.50
N LEU A 766 -39.83 -5.05 -28.57
CA LEU A 766 -38.42 -4.67 -28.51
C LEU A 766 -38.28 -3.19 -28.16
N ARG A 767 -37.52 -2.91 -27.10
CA ARG A 767 -37.25 -1.55 -26.59
C ARG A 767 -35.80 -1.16 -26.77
N GLU A 768 -34.89 -2.13 -26.73
CA GLU A 768 -33.46 -1.89 -26.84
C GLU A 768 -32.86 -2.85 -27.86
N PHE A 769 -32.04 -2.32 -28.76
CA PHE A 769 -31.25 -3.10 -29.71
C PHE A 769 -29.78 -2.70 -29.63
N ARG A 770 -28.89 -3.67 -29.50
CA ARG A 770 -27.45 -3.46 -29.46
C ARG A 770 -26.76 -4.34 -30.50
N ILE A 771 -25.92 -3.74 -31.33
CA ILE A 771 -25.05 -4.46 -32.26
C ILE A 771 -23.60 -4.13 -31.95
N GLU A 772 -22.79 -5.17 -31.76
CA GLU A 772 -21.39 -5.06 -31.37
C GLU A 772 -20.45 -5.64 -32.43
N TYR A 773 -19.22 -5.13 -32.46
CA TYR A 773 -18.16 -5.53 -33.39
C TYR A 773 -18.50 -5.31 -34.87
N VAL A 774 -19.27 -4.26 -35.20
CA VAL A 774 -19.72 -3.95 -36.57
C VAL A 774 -18.53 -3.71 -37.53
N HIS A 775 -18.56 -4.34 -38.71
CA HIS A 775 -17.55 -4.22 -39.78
C HIS A 775 -18.01 -3.31 -40.93
N GLY A 776 -19.29 -2.96 -40.97
CA GLY A 776 -19.90 -2.12 -41.99
C GLY A 776 -20.34 -2.91 -43.23
N THR A 777 -20.69 -4.18 -43.08
CA THR A 777 -21.16 -5.01 -44.21
C THR A 777 -22.61 -4.70 -44.59
N HIS A 778 -23.00 -5.02 -45.82
CA HIS A 778 -24.39 -4.86 -46.27
C HIS A 778 -25.38 -5.69 -45.44
N ALA A 779 -24.98 -6.88 -44.98
CA ALA A 779 -25.81 -7.74 -44.16
C ALA A 779 -26.11 -7.13 -42.77
N GLU A 780 -25.11 -6.51 -42.15
CA GLU A 780 -25.28 -5.77 -40.88
C GLU A 780 -26.24 -4.58 -41.05
N LEU A 781 -26.13 -3.87 -42.19
CA LEU A 781 -27.00 -2.75 -42.51
C LEU A 781 -28.45 -3.22 -42.72
N ASP A 782 -28.63 -4.38 -43.35
CA ASP A 782 -29.95 -4.96 -43.60
C ASP A 782 -30.61 -5.47 -42.30
N LEU A 783 -29.85 -6.07 -41.38
CA LEU A 783 -30.35 -6.36 -40.04
C LEU A 783 -30.80 -5.09 -39.31
N MET A 784 -30.01 -4.01 -39.40
CA MET A 784 -30.36 -2.73 -38.80
C MET A 784 -31.65 -2.15 -39.39
N ARG A 785 -31.79 -2.19 -40.72
CA ARG A 785 -33.02 -1.79 -41.43
C ARG A 785 -34.22 -2.61 -40.97
N PHE A 786 -34.05 -3.92 -40.87
CA PHE A 786 -35.10 -4.83 -40.43
C PHE A 786 -35.60 -4.47 -39.02
N VAL A 787 -34.69 -4.30 -38.05
CA VAL A 787 -35.07 -3.96 -36.66
C VAL A 787 -35.76 -2.60 -36.60
N LEU A 788 -35.20 -1.58 -37.26
CA LEU A 788 -35.79 -0.24 -37.30
C LEU A 788 -37.18 -0.21 -37.97
N ALA A 789 -37.42 -1.09 -38.95
CA ALA A 789 -38.69 -1.21 -39.66
C ALA A 789 -39.76 -2.04 -38.92
N THR A 790 -39.38 -2.89 -37.97
CA THR A 790 -40.28 -3.87 -37.34
C THR A 790 -40.51 -3.66 -35.85
N ALA A 791 -39.70 -2.85 -35.17
CA ALA A 791 -39.82 -2.58 -33.73
C ALA A 791 -40.46 -1.21 -33.43
N PRO A 792 -41.80 -1.12 -33.24
CA PRO A 792 -42.50 0.14 -32.99
C PRO A 792 -42.23 0.73 -31.59
N LEU A 793 -41.84 -0.08 -30.62
CA LEU A 793 -41.58 0.34 -29.23
C LEU A 793 -40.09 0.58 -28.92
N LEU A 794 -39.25 0.62 -29.96
CA LEU A 794 -37.81 0.77 -29.85
C LEU A 794 -37.46 2.15 -29.27
N ARG A 795 -36.66 2.20 -28.22
CA ARG A 795 -36.24 3.43 -27.54
C ARG A 795 -34.78 3.73 -27.73
N SER A 796 -33.93 2.70 -27.70
CA SER A 796 -32.49 2.86 -27.82
C SER A 796 -31.89 1.85 -28.78
N VAL A 797 -31.01 2.33 -29.64
CA VAL A 797 -30.19 1.54 -30.55
C VAL A 797 -28.73 1.85 -30.29
N TYR A 798 -27.97 0.86 -29.86
CA TYR A 798 -26.54 0.99 -29.60
C TYR A 798 -25.74 0.31 -30.71
N VAL A 799 -24.85 1.05 -31.33
CA VAL A 799 -23.97 0.54 -32.39
C VAL A 799 -22.53 0.69 -31.95
N ARG A 800 -21.85 -0.43 -31.72
CA ARG A 800 -20.44 -0.48 -31.34
C ARG A 800 -19.61 -1.04 -32.50
N PRO A 801 -18.76 -0.23 -33.16
CA PRO A 801 -17.89 -0.68 -34.22
C PRO A 801 -16.75 -1.57 -33.70
N ARG A 802 -16.21 -2.48 -34.54
CA ARG A 802 -15.09 -3.36 -34.17
C ARG A 802 -13.83 -2.62 -33.70
N CYS A 803 -13.53 -1.48 -34.32
CA CYS A 803 -12.46 -0.59 -33.90
C CYS A 803 -13.09 0.68 -33.36
N GLY A 804 -12.75 1.07 -32.12
CA GLY A 804 -13.15 2.36 -31.53
C GLY A 804 -12.64 3.59 -32.28
N LEU A 805 -11.89 3.41 -33.37
CA LEU A 805 -11.43 4.47 -34.27
C LEU A 805 -12.45 4.74 -35.38
N ARG A 806 -12.70 6.02 -35.66
CA ARG A 806 -13.51 6.50 -36.79
C ARG A 806 -12.81 6.18 -38.12
N THR A 807 -13.08 5.02 -38.69
CA THR A 807 -12.66 4.69 -40.07
C THR A 807 -13.66 5.20 -41.10
N GLU A 808 -13.21 5.47 -42.33
CA GLU A 808 -14.08 5.92 -43.41
C GLU A 808 -15.25 4.94 -43.67
N LYS A 809 -14.98 3.62 -43.61
CA LYS A 809 -16.01 2.56 -43.71
C LYS A 809 -17.05 2.66 -42.58
N ASN A 810 -16.63 2.80 -41.33
CA ASN A 810 -17.56 2.95 -40.20
C ASN A 810 -18.41 4.21 -40.35
N THR A 811 -17.81 5.33 -40.79
CA THR A 811 -18.56 6.57 -41.02
C THR A 811 -19.56 6.48 -42.16
N LYS A 812 -19.28 5.72 -43.22
CA LYS A 812 -20.23 5.44 -44.30
C LYS A 812 -21.40 4.60 -43.80
N PHE A 813 -21.13 3.52 -43.06
CA PHE A 813 -22.15 2.69 -42.44
C PHE A 813 -23.08 3.52 -41.54
N MET A 814 -22.53 4.40 -40.70
CA MET A 814 -23.33 5.28 -39.85
C MET A 814 -24.28 6.19 -40.64
N LYS A 815 -23.77 6.82 -41.70
CA LYS A 815 -24.59 7.68 -42.57
C LYS A 815 -25.72 6.90 -43.21
N GLU A 816 -25.49 5.64 -43.55
CA GLU A 816 -26.52 4.77 -44.13
C GLU A 816 -27.55 4.34 -43.08
N VAL A 817 -27.15 4.02 -41.85
CA VAL A 817 -28.06 3.70 -40.73
C VAL A 817 -28.94 4.90 -40.36
N LEU A 818 -28.38 6.11 -40.29
CA LEU A 818 -29.15 7.34 -40.02
C LEU A 818 -30.16 7.68 -41.12
N ARG A 819 -29.98 7.15 -42.33
CA ARG A 819 -30.93 7.31 -43.45
C ARG A 819 -32.04 6.26 -43.45
N CYS A 820 -31.95 5.22 -42.61
CA CYS A 820 -32.97 4.19 -42.53
C CYS A 820 -34.27 4.76 -41.94
N LYS A 821 -35.40 4.38 -42.54
CA LYS A 821 -36.71 4.68 -41.97
C LYS A 821 -36.90 3.87 -40.69
N HIS A 822 -37.32 4.52 -39.61
CA HIS A 822 -37.63 3.89 -38.34
C HIS A 822 -39.12 4.06 -38.02
N VAL A 823 -39.75 2.99 -37.52
CA VAL A 823 -41.18 2.99 -37.15
C VAL A 823 -41.42 3.64 -35.78
N SER A 824 -40.46 3.49 -34.85
CA SER A 824 -40.54 4.16 -33.55
C SER A 824 -40.12 5.62 -33.65
N LYS A 825 -40.96 6.53 -33.13
CA LYS A 825 -40.66 7.96 -33.02
C LYS A 825 -39.74 8.31 -31.85
N GLU A 826 -39.56 7.39 -30.91
CA GLU A 826 -38.79 7.57 -29.68
C GLU A 826 -37.39 6.94 -29.76
N ALA A 827 -37.03 6.28 -30.88
CA ALA A 827 -35.77 5.56 -31.01
C ALA A 827 -34.57 6.52 -31.15
N GLU A 828 -33.68 6.51 -30.16
CA GLU A 828 -32.39 7.19 -30.21
C GLU A 828 -31.29 6.21 -30.66
N ILE A 829 -30.52 6.60 -31.69
CA ILE A 829 -29.39 5.81 -32.20
C ILE A 829 -28.09 6.38 -31.65
N THR A 830 -27.45 5.61 -30.77
CA THR A 830 -26.20 5.99 -30.10
C THR A 830 -25.05 5.15 -30.63
N TYR A 831 -23.97 5.84 -31.01
CA TYR A 831 -22.73 5.20 -31.43
C TYR A 831 -21.72 5.25 -30.29
N ASP A 832 -21.35 4.07 -29.82
CA ASP A 832 -20.41 3.92 -28.71
C ASP A 832 -18.99 3.81 -29.27
N TRP A 833 -18.23 4.89 -29.15
CA TRP A 833 -16.85 4.99 -29.61
C TRP A 833 -15.83 4.68 -28.51
N ASP A 834 -16.28 4.61 -27.26
CA ASP A 834 -15.38 4.54 -26.11
C ASP A 834 -14.99 3.08 -25.84
N TYR A 835 -13.70 2.81 -25.99
CA TYR A 835 -13.10 1.54 -25.61
C TYR A 835 -12.85 1.55 -24.10
N THR A 836 -13.89 1.37 -23.30
CA THR A 836 -13.74 1.11 -21.86
C THR A 836 -13.98 -0.37 -21.62
N MET A 837 -12.90 -1.12 -21.38
CA MET A 837 -12.98 -2.47 -20.82
C MET A 837 -13.48 -2.34 -19.37
N ASP A 838 -14.74 -2.71 -19.14
CA ASP A 838 -15.25 -3.09 -17.81
C ASP A 838 -15.27 -4.61 -17.68
#